data_AF-E1GVW8-F1
#
_entry.id   AF-E1GVW8-F1
#
_cell.length_a   1.000
_cell.length_b   1.000
_cell.length_c   1.000
_cell.angle_alpha   90.00
_cell.angle_beta   90.00
_cell.angle_gamma   90.00
#
_symmetry.space_group_name_H-M   'P 1'
#
loop_
_entity.id
_entity.type
_entity.pdbx_description
1 polymer ?
#
loop_
_entity_poly.entity_id
_entity_poly.type
_entity_poly.pdbx_seq_one_letter_code
_entity_poly.pdbx_strand_id
1 'polypeptide(L)'
;MVDIDVEKIVAPLLTFILKEEKEPYKQELIARSFKVEIAEKDDEENKFVYTFRVMRAGVDHLADSPTNFLKENFLTWQPSIKPVTYYTPEFLTYYATEDVVAKCQAFVDNNGQYGTTDLLLANLPKDSVWTIPVQYAIIAEKIKKMPSFYDVWIESTMGVRLTYKQRYYASDIKSEQEQWILFENSLGGVDTFRAYGDAENTAKHTHNIAEIENDALEYRVDTAREFKKNTGLLSKQERQWLLDFFPSLGKYIYVNAYIRRIVVTESNVNYEVKKLPSSYSFTYKYADARPYLNLPRTPLSETLSELNIKVPDVGSFTIAPRLVEFQKLQLSGGALFPVQNPYAESWGVTTADAIIAFLKETITAAYKGDGAFGHTHTNISVLDALNRFGKYLLLGTEKIAAGMADKATIANNLAPKSTDWDAILRKDRNDSTSHDLTIGGNLTVHGSLGNNAFSEGIGGAGWRLWLDHMGKSHIQVDFFEAMVRAAFHELEVRRMIGISGDQMQSNAASVLIDAIPILTEGKVVAWKCHLKTDDGTTQIFNTWAAGDQAFCQTSNLRQGLTKDAANRTYWRVVADVKDKTDSEEAYIILSNETPYYDDKRTDAPQAGDSVVQFGHNAAWDLAHGIDTATTANRMNVIMQTTSGGSPVSAGYRAISSFNYSIADNAVFYLSAGQVFLRSNRLKWISESGAEVPNVLYMGDWKPGTKAHRYETYTYNGSTRICLMDTTDEPNDQSAAWGIYAAKGGSGLRVEGFSSAGSAAFTEGQTDWRATFELHVWENDIETTDTLPTTRFRWTRVSEYSAGDTAWNGAHENIGNTLLVTYDDLKGDTSFICAFLSADGNDVLASRTF
;
A
#
# COMPACT_ATOMS: atom_id res chain seq x y z
N MET A 1 -23.68 0.15 -62.73
CA MET A 1 -22.73 0.11 -61.59
C MET A 1 -23.16 -1.07 -60.74
N VAL A 2 -22.27 -2.02 -60.49
CA VAL A 2 -22.54 -3.17 -59.62
C VAL A 2 -21.70 -2.96 -58.37
N ASP A 3 -22.37 -2.67 -57.25
CA ASP A 3 -21.70 -2.52 -55.96
C ASP A 3 -21.74 -3.86 -55.22
N ILE A 4 -20.56 -4.38 -54.87
CA ILE A 4 -20.40 -5.66 -54.18
C ILE A 4 -19.81 -5.38 -52.80
N ASP A 5 -20.62 -5.52 -51.75
CA ASP A 5 -20.15 -5.49 -50.38
C ASP A 5 -19.49 -6.82 -50.01
N VAL A 6 -18.17 -6.77 -49.78
CA VAL A 6 -17.34 -7.92 -49.42
C VAL A 6 -17.03 -7.98 -47.92
N GLU A 7 -17.51 -7.05 -47.10
CA GLU A 7 -17.13 -6.93 -45.68
C GLU A 7 -17.44 -8.21 -44.91
N LYS A 8 -18.65 -8.76 -45.08
CA LYS A 8 -19.08 -9.99 -44.39
C LYS A 8 -18.27 -11.23 -44.79
N ILE A 9 -17.60 -11.18 -45.95
CA ILE A 9 -16.73 -12.26 -46.45
C ILE A 9 -15.31 -12.08 -45.94
N VAL A 10 -14.81 -10.84 -45.96
CA VAL A 10 -13.42 -10.51 -45.65
C VAL A 10 -13.17 -10.37 -44.14
N ALA A 11 -14.05 -9.71 -43.40
CA ALA A 11 -13.85 -9.41 -41.98
C ALA A 11 -13.62 -10.66 -41.10
N PRO A 12 -14.34 -11.80 -41.28
CA PRO A 12 -14.09 -13.02 -40.50
C PRO A 12 -12.73 -13.66 -40.77
N LEU A 13 -12.08 -13.34 -41.90
CA LEU A 13 -10.78 -13.89 -42.30
C LEU A 13 -9.60 -13.10 -41.72
N LEU A 14 -9.89 -12.01 -41.00
CA LEU A 14 -8.91 -11.16 -40.36
C LEU A 14 -8.99 -11.32 -38.85
N THR A 15 -7.86 -11.54 -38.18
CA THR A 15 -7.80 -11.82 -36.74
C THR A 15 -6.51 -11.27 -36.15
N PHE A 16 -6.60 -10.70 -34.94
CA PHE A 16 -5.44 -10.30 -34.17
C PHE A 16 -4.92 -11.50 -33.36
N ILE A 17 -3.61 -11.71 -33.33
CA ILE A 17 -3.00 -12.77 -32.53
C ILE A 17 -2.18 -12.14 -31.41
N LEU A 18 -2.60 -12.30 -30.16
CA LEU A 18 -1.81 -11.90 -29.00
C LEU A 18 -0.84 -13.02 -28.62
N LYS A 19 0.46 -12.73 -28.59
CA LYS A 19 1.51 -13.64 -28.12
C LYS A 19 2.24 -13.06 -26.92
N GLU A 20 2.52 -13.91 -25.93
CA GLU A 20 3.37 -13.58 -24.76
C GLU A 20 4.86 -13.76 -25.12
N GLU A 21 5.31 -13.09 -26.17
CA GLU A 21 6.70 -13.10 -26.61
C GLU A 21 7.41 -11.79 -26.18
N LYS A 22 8.71 -11.88 -25.88
CA LYS A 22 9.53 -10.71 -25.53
C LYS A 22 10.05 -9.94 -26.75
N GLU A 23 10.07 -10.59 -27.90
CA GLU A 23 10.58 -10.03 -29.15
C GLU A 23 9.43 -9.58 -30.06
N PRO A 24 9.65 -8.56 -30.91
CA PRO A 24 8.62 -8.11 -31.86
C PRO A 24 8.24 -9.21 -32.85
N TYR A 25 6.94 -9.33 -33.12
CA TYR A 25 6.40 -10.38 -33.98
C TYR A 25 5.40 -9.83 -34.99
N LYS A 26 5.35 -10.49 -36.14
CA LYS A 26 4.49 -10.11 -37.27
C LYS A 26 3.05 -10.55 -37.05
N GLN A 27 2.11 -9.65 -37.34
CA GLN A 27 0.67 -9.91 -37.34
C GLN A 27 0.21 -10.29 -38.76
N GLU A 28 0.28 -11.58 -39.09
CA GLU A 28 0.00 -12.04 -40.46
C GLU A 28 -1.50 -12.07 -40.80
N LEU A 29 -2.35 -12.25 -39.79
CA LEU A 29 -3.79 -12.40 -39.98
C LEU A 29 -4.57 -11.09 -39.88
N ILE A 30 -3.94 -9.98 -39.50
CA ILE A 30 -4.66 -8.70 -39.36
C ILE A 30 -4.76 -7.91 -40.66
N ALA A 31 -3.78 -8.08 -41.55
CA ALA A 31 -3.72 -7.41 -42.85
C ALA A 31 -3.41 -8.43 -43.94
N ARG A 32 -4.35 -8.64 -44.85
CA ARG A 32 -4.27 -9.66 -45.91
C ARG A 32 -4.60 -9.08 -47.27
N SER A 33 -4.01 -9.66 -48.31
CA SER A 33 -4.31 -9.32 -49.70
C SER A 33 -5.35 -10.30 -50.25
N PHE A 34 -6.36 -9.78 -50.91
CA PHE A 34 -7.47 -10.51 -51.50
C PHE A 34 -7.46 -10.30 -53.01
N LYS A 35 -7.78 -11.36 -53.75
CA LYS A 35 -7.94 -11.35 -55.21
C LYS A 35 -9.40 -11.61 -55.51
N VAL A 36 -10.05 -10.67 -56.20
CA VAL A 36 -11.40 -10.83 -56.74
C VAL A 36 -11.28 -11.12 -58.22
N GLU A 37 -11.96 -12.19 -58.64
CA GLU A 37 -12.08 -12.60 -60.03
C GLU A 37 -13.56 -12.57 -60.40
N ILE A 38 -13.92 -11.73 -61.38
CA ILE A 38 -15.29 -11.61 -61.90
C ILE A 38 -15.27 -12.10 -63.34
N ALA A 39 -16.09 -13.10 -63.64
CA ALA A 39 -16.23 -13.69 -64.97
C ALA A 39 -17.71 -13.73 -65.35
N GLU A 40 -18.03 -13.56 -66.64
CA GLU A 40 -19.35 -13.91 -67.14
C GLU A 40 -19.50 -15.43 -67.17
N LYS A 41 -20.73 -15.92 -66.95
CA LYS A 41 -21.03 -17.33 -66.65
C LYS A 41 -20.49 -18.34 -67.70
N ASP A 42 -20.23 -17.90 -68.92
CA ASP A 42 -19.77 -18.72 -70.05
C ASP A 42 -18.53 -18.15 -70.77
N ASP A 43 -17.83 -17.16 -70.19
CA ASP A 43 -16.58 -16.58 -70.71
C ASP A 43 -15.49 -16.59 -69.63
N GLU A 44 -14.81 -17.73 -69.52
CA GLU A 44 -13.68 -17.90 -68.60
C GLU A 44 -12.37 -17.29 -69.13
N GLU A 45 -12.30 -16.82 -70.38
CA GLU A 45 -11.10 -16.20 -70.93
C GLU A 45 -11.02 -14.70 -70.60
N ASN A 46 -12.16 -14.01 -70.47
CA ASN A 46 -12.24 -12.59 -70.12
C ASN A 46 -12.60 -12.33 -68.64
N LYS A 47 -11.75 -12.80 -67.72
CA LYS A 47 -11.92 -12.55 -66.26
C LYS A 47 -11.39 -11.16 -65.86
N PHE A 48 -12.21 -10.36 -65.19
CA PHE A 48 -11.72 -9.16 -64.50
C PHE A 48 -11.06 -9.57 -63.19
N VAL A 49 -9.77 -9.24 -63.04
CA VAL A 49 -8.97 -9.56 -61.85
C VAL A 49 -8.58 -8.27 -61.14
N TYR A 50 -8.97 -8.16 -59.88
CA TYR A 50 -8.57 -7.05 -59.01
C TYR A 50 -7.98 -7.57 -57.70
N THR A 51 -6.84 -7.00 -57.30
CA THR A 51 -6.18 -7.34 -56.04
C THR A 51 -6.17 -6.13 -55.13
N PHE A 52 -6.60 -6.31 -53.88
CA PHE A 52 -6.62 -5.26 -52.87
C PHE A 52 -6.15 -5.82 -51.53
N ARG A 53 -5.68 -4.94 -50.64
CA ARG A 53 -5.22 -5.30 -49.30
C ARG A 53 -6.19 -4.72 -48.28
N VAL A 54 -6.62 -5.53 -47.33
CA VAL A 54 -7.55 -5.14 -46.27
C VAL A 54 -6.89 -5.36 -44.93
N MET A 55 -7.13 -4.42 -44.02
CA MET A 55 -6.71 -4.47 -42.63
C MET A 55 -7.93 -4.42 -41.71
N ARG A 56 -7.90 -5.21 -40.64
CA ARG A 56 -8.92 -5.14 -39.57
C ARG A 56 -8.63 -3.93 -38.68
N ALA A 57 -9.16 -2.78 -39.07
CA ALA A 57 -9.10 -1.53 -38.32
C ALA A 57 -10.30 -0.64 -38.70
N GLY A 58 -10.72 0.23 -37.79
CA GLY A 58 -11.77 1.20 -38.00
C GLY A 58 -11.53 2.47 -37.18
N VAL A 59 -11.79 3.61 -37.80
CA VAL A 59 -11.78 4.93 -37.15
C VAL A 59 -13.09 5.61 -37.51
N ASP A 60 -13.84 6.04 -36.50
CA ASP A 60 -15.05 6.82 -36.73
C ASP A 60 -14.68 8.19 -37.32
N HIS A 61 -15.33 8.55 -38.43
CA HIS A 61 -15.11 9.80 -39.17
C HIS A 61 -13.63 10.17 -39.38
N LEU A 62 -12.86 9.28 -40.03
CA LEU A 62 -11.44 9.52 -40.33
C LEU A 62 -11.24 10.82 -41.14
N ALA A 63 -10.56 11.80 -40.55
CA ALA A 63 -10.37 13.14 -41.12
C ALA A 63 -9.29 13.22 -42.22
N ASP A 64 -8.37 12.24 -42.27
CA ASP A 64 -7.26 12.17 -43.23
C ASP A 64 -7.34 10.87 -44.06
N SER A 65 -6.43 10.68 -45.02
CA SER A 65 -6.33 9.42 -45.75
C SER A 65 -5.86 8.28 -44.84
N PRO A 66 -6.37 7.04 -45.03
CA PRO A 66 -5.91 5.88 -44.28
C PRO A 66 -4.39 5.69 -44.31
N THR A 67 -3.75 5.97 -45.44
CA THR A 67 -2.30 5.85 -45.62
C THR A 67 -1.52 6.80 -44.71
N ASN A 68 -1.92 8.07 -44.64
CA ASN A 68 -1.28 9.06 -43.77
C ASN A 68 -1.50 8.69 -42.30
N PHE A 69 -2.73 8.34 -41.93
CA PHE A 69 -3.06 7.94 -40.57
C PHE A 69 -2.20 6.76 -40.10
N LEU A 70 -2.11 5.69 -40.91
CA LEU A 70 -1.30 4.51 -40.60
C LEU A 70 0.20 4.82 -40.55
N LYS A 71 0.68 5.80 -41.34
CA LYS A 71 2.10 6.20 -41.33
C LYS A 71 2.47 6.92 -40.02
N GLU A 72 1.60 7.82 -39.55
CA GLU A 72 1.90 8.73 -38.43
C GLU A 72 1.52 8.16 -37.05
N ASN A 73 0.70 7.11 -36.98
CA ASN A 73 0.14 6.61 -35.73
C ASN A 73 0.46 5.15 -35.44
N PHE A 74 0.71 4.86 -34.17
CA PHE A 74 0.56 3.51 -33.64
C PHE A 74 -0.93 3.13 -33.61
N LEU A 75 -1.22 1.84 -33.74
CA LEU A 75 -2.58 1.29 -33.69
C LEU A 75 -3.06 1.15 -32.24
N THR A 76 -3.11 2.28 -31.53
CA THR A 76 -3.46 2.37 -30.11
C THR A 76 -4.22 3.65 -29.83
N TRP A 77 -5.22 3.58 -28.95
CA TRP A 77 -5.88 4.75 -28.39
C TRP A 77 -5.32 5.13 -27.01
N GLN A 78 -4.24 4.49 -26.58
CA GLN A 78 -3.59 4.80 -25.31
C GLN A 78 -3.08 6.25 -25.31
N PRO A 79 -3.04 6.91 -24.14
CA PRO A 79 -2.44 8.22 -23.99
C PRO A 79 -0.96 8.13 -24.32
N SER A 80 -0.43 9.18 -24.95
CA SER A 80 0.99 9.25 -25.34
C SER A 80 1.95 9.24 -24.15
N ILE A 81 1.46 9.45 -22.92
CA ILE A 81 2.22 9.33 -21.68
C ILE A 81 1.45 8.41 -20.73
N LYS A 82 2.03 7.26 -20.39
CA LYS A 82 1.33 6.22 -19.63
C LYS A 82 2.13 5.72 -18.41
N PRO A 83 1.51 5.68 -17.20
CA PRO A 83 2.13 5.07 -16.03
C PRO A 83 2.07 3.54 -16.11
N VAL A 84 3.21 2.88 -15.91
CA VAL A 84 3.33 1.42 -15.93
C VAL A 84 4.04 0.91 -14.69
N THR A 85 3.65 -0.29 -14.24
CA THR A 85 4.42 -1.02 -13.22
C THR A 85 5.50 -1.86 -13.89
N TYR A 86 6.39 -2.48 -13.11
CA TYR A 86 7.45 -3.34 -13.63
C TYR A 86 6.92 -4.48 -14.53
N TYR A 87 5.77 -5.05 -14.17
CA TYR A 87 5.20 -6.23 -14.85
C TYR A 87 3.98 -5.92 -15.73
N THR A 88 3.54 -4.66 -15.83
CA THR A 88 2.39 -4.30 -16.68
C THR A 88 2.67 -4.66 -18.15
N PRO A 89 1.91 -5.57 -18.77
CA PRO A 89 2.10 -5.94 -20.17
C PRO A 89 1.74 -4.77 -21.09
N GLU A 90 2.66 -4.34 -21.94
CA GLU A 90 2.45 -3.24 -22.87
C GLU A 90 2.90 -3.63 -24.27
N PHE A 91 2.09 -3.29 -25.27
CA PHE A 91 2.31 -3.64 -26.66
C PHE A 91 1.99 -2.42 -27.54
N LEU A 92 2.82 -2.20 -28.57
CA LEU A 92 2.52 -1.25 -29.63
C LEU A 92 2.43 -1.99 -30.96
N THR A 93 1.33 -1.78 -31.68
CA THR A 93 1.15 -2.35 -33.01
C THR A 93 1.28 -1.25 -34.07
N TYR A 94 1.98 -1.53 -35.17
CA TYR A 94 2.23 -0.55 -36.23
C TYR A 94 2.09 -1.20 -37.62
N TYR A 95 1.47 -0.48 -38.56
CA TYR A 95 1.43 -0.84 -39.98
C TYR A 95 2.54 -0.10 -40.72
N ALA A 96 3.52 -0.83 -41.26
CA ALA A 96 4.64 -0.26 -42.00
C ALA A 96 4.23 0.06 -43.45
N THR A 97 4.04 1.35 -43.77
CA THR A 97 3.75 1.83 -45.14
C THR A 97 5.01 1.90 -46.01
N GLU A 98 6.19 1.93 -45.38
CA GLU A 98 7.52 1.86 -45.98
C GLU A 98 8.44 1.02 -45.08
N ASP A 99 9.66 0.71 -45.52
CA ASP A 99 10.64 0.05 -44.65
C ASP A 99 11.04 1.02 -43.52
N VAL A 100 10.83 0.62 -42.27
CA VAL A 100 11.01 1.46 -41.09
C VAL A 100 11.70 0.73 -39.95
N VAL A 101 12.12 1.48 -38.93
CA VAL A 101 12.77 0.97 -37.72
C VAL A 101 12.00 1.44 -36.49
N ALA A 102 11.68 0.51 -35.60
CA ALA A 102 11.17 0.82 -34.27
C ALA A 102 12.33 1.13 -33.32
N LYS A 103 12.29 2.31 -32.71
CA LYS A 103 13.33 2.85 -31.84
C LYS A 103 12.78 3.06 -30.44
N CYS A 104 13.64 2.91 -29.45
CA CYS A 104 13.34 3.23 -28.06
C CYS A 104 14.51 4.01 -27.44
N GLN A 105 14.21 5.02 -26.64
CA GLN A 105 15.19 5.73 -25.84
C GLN A 105 14.78 5.67 -24.38
N ALA A 106 15.63 5.05 -23.56
CA ALA A 106 15.43 4.90 -22.14
C ALA A 106 16.19 5.99 -21.37
N PHE A 107 15.57 6.54 -20.34
CA PHE A 107 16.10 7.61 -19.50
C PHE A 107 16.28 7.08 -18.09
N VAL A 108 17.51 7.05 -17.59
CA VAL A 108 17.88 6.54 -16.27
C VAL A 108 18.36 7.70 -15.42
N ASP A 109 17.75 7.91 -14.25
CA ASP A 109 18.19 8.93 -13.31
C ASP A 109 19.62 8.65 -12.79
N ASN A 110 20.46 9.67 -12.82
CA ASN A 110 21.80 9.68 -12.25
C ASN A 110 21.93 10.95 -11.38
N ASN A 111 21.40 10.91 -10.15
CA ASN A 111 21.44 12.02 -9.20
C ASN A 111 20.84 13.34 -9.74
N GLY A 112 19.65 13.26 -10.35
CA GLY A 112 18.91 14.43 -10.83
C GLY A 112 19.20 14.84 -12.28
N GLN A 113 20.06 14.11 -12.99
CA GLN A 113 20.20 14.20 -14.45
C GLN A 113 19.92 12.85 -15.11
N TYR A 114 19.12 12.87 -16.17
CA TYR A 114 18.78 11.65 -16.91
C TYR A 114 19.87 11.29 -17.92
N GLY A 115 20.53 10.15 -17.72
CA GLY A 115 21.34 9.51 -18.75
C GLY A 115 20.45 8.81 -19.77
N THR A 116 20.78 8.90 -21.06
CA THR A 116 20.01 8.26 -22.14
C THR A 116 20.65 6.97 -22.62
N THR A 117 19.84 6.02 -23.07
CA THR A 117 20.29 4.80 -23.75
C THR A 117 19.35 4.49 -24.91
N ASP A 118 19.89 4.51 -26.12
CA ASP A 118 19.14 4.24 -27.34
C ASP A 118 19.12 2.74 -27.64
N LEU A 119 17.97 2.25 -28.06
CA LEU A 119 17.68 0.87 -28.38
C LEU A 119 17.04 0.79 -29.77
N LEU A 120 17.45 -0.21 -30.54
CA LEU A 120 16.72 -0.66 -31.72
C LEU A 120 15.81 -1.81 -31.29
N LEU A 121 14.49 -1.65 -31.45
CA LEU A 121 13.51 -2.66 -31.07
C LEU A 121 13.30 -3.67 -32.20
N ALA A 122 13.07 -3.21 -33.42
CA ALA A 122 12.91 -4.06 -34.60
C ALA A 122 13.03 -3.27 -35.92
N ASN A 123 13.37 -3.99 -37.00
CA ASN A 123 13.22 -3.51 -38.37
C ASN A 123 11.88 -4.03 -38.91
N LEU A 124 11.04 -3.15 -39.41
CA LEU A 124 9.68 -3.48 -39.87
C LEU A 124 9.62 -3.29 -41.39
N PRO A 125 9.52 -4.38 -42.17
CA PRO A 125 9.44 -4.29 -43.63
C PRO A 125 8.15 -3.61 -44.09
N LYS A 126 8.19 -2.99 -45.26
CA LYS A 126 7.00 -2.41 -45.91
C LYS A 126 5.85 -3.42 -46.05
N ASP A 127 4.63 -2.90 -46.00
CA ASP A 127 3.36 -3.60 -46.17
C ASP A 127 3.13 -4.71 -45.14
N SER A 128 3.69 -4.55 -43.95
CA SER A 128 3.56 -5.51 -42.86
C SER A 128 3.11 -4.87 -41.55
N VAL A 129 2.40 -5.65 -40.74
CA VAL A 129 1.94 -5.23 -39.41
C VAL A 129 2.73 -5.98 -38.37
N TRP A 130 3.21 -5.26 -37.37
CA TRP A 130 4.02 -5.81 -36.29
C TRP A 130 3.49 -5.38 -34.94
N THR A 131 3.55 -6.29 -33.97
CA THR A 131 3.33 -5.98 -32.56
C THR A 131 4.67 -6.02 -31.84
N ILE A 132 4.97 -4.96 -31.12
CA ILE A 132 6.23 -4.70 -30.44
C ILE A 132 5.95 -4.73 -28.94
N PRO A 133 6.45 -5.74 -28.21
CA PRO A 133 6.40 -5.76 -26.75
C PRO A 133 7.25 -4.61 -26.18
N VAL A 134 6.62 -3.72 -25.40
CA VAL A 134 7.24 -2.54 -24.79
C VAL A 134 7.01 -2.51 -23.28
N GLN A 135 6.78 -3.66 -22.66
CA GLN A 135 6.69 -3.80 -21.20
C GLN A 135 7.96 -3.28 -20.51
N TYR A 136 7.79 -2.63 -19.35
CA TYR A 136 8.89 -2.06 -18.57
C TYR A 136 10.01 -3.07 -18.30
N ALA A 137 9.69 -4.27 -17.82
CA ALA A 137 10.66 -5.33 -17.56
C ALA A 137 11.50 -5.70 -18.79
N ILE A 138 10.90 -5.71 -20.00
CA ILE A 138 11.62 -6.03 -21.25
C ILE A 138 12.64 -4.94 -21.57
N ILE A 139 12.24 -3.67 -21.45
CA ILE A 139 13.14 -2.53 -21.70
C ILE A 139 14.26 -2.50 -20.64
N ALA A 140 13.92 -2.67 -19.36
CA ALA A 140 14.89 -2.75 -18.28
C ALA A 140 15.88 -3.91 -18.47
N GLU A 141 15.41 -5.07 -18.93
CA GLU A 141 16.25 -6.22 -19.26
C GLU A 141 17.20 -5.94 -20.44
N LYS A 142 16.75 -5.22 -21.47
CA LYS A 142 17.58 -4.86 -22.64
C LYS A 142 18.67 -3.82 -22.28
N ILE A 143 18.40 -2.86 -21.40
CA ILE A 143 19.38 -1.86 -20.97
C ILE A 143 20.18 -2.23 -19.71
N LYS A 144 19.81 -3.32 -19.03
CA LYS A 144 20.38 -3.77 -17.74
C LYS A 144 20.35 -2.71 -16.63
N LYS A 145 19.35 -1.83 -16.66
CA LYS A 145 19.10 -0.72 -15.74
C LYS A 145 17.59 -0.50 -15.59
N MET A 146 17.17 0.23 -14.57
CA MET A 146 15.77 0.61 -14.35
C MET A 146 15.54 2.03 -14.90
N PRO A 147 14.90 2.19 -16.07
CA PRO A 147 14.63 3.51 -16.61
C PRO A 147 13.55 4.22 -15.80
N SER A 148 13.69 5.52 -15.54
CA SER A 148 12.62 6.33 -14.98
C SER A 148 11.46 6.46 -15.97
N PHE A 149 11.79 6.61 -17.26
CA PHE A 149 10.84 6.55 -18.37
C PHE A 149 11.54 6.15 -19.67
N TYR A 150 10.79 5.76 -20.68
CA TYR A 150 11.30 5.49 -22.03
C TYR A 150 10.30 5.95 -23.11
N ASP A 151 10.84 6.41 -24.22
CA ASP A 151 10.09 6.85 -25.41
C ASP A 151 10.24 5.80 -26.52
N VAL A 152 9.13 5.42 -27.16
CA VAL A 152 9.11 4.53 -28.32
C VAL A 152 8.54 5.28 -29.53
N TRP A 153 9.17 5.14 -30.70
CA TRP A 153 8.72 5.76 -31.94
C TRP A 153 9.21 4.98 -33.17
N ILE A 154 8.66 5.31 -34.35
CA ILE A 154 9.08 4.75 -35.64
C ILE A 154 9.86 5.79 -36.44
N GLU A 155 10.96 5.37 -37.06
CA GLU A 155 11.76 6.14 -38.01
C GLU A 155 11.81 5.45 -39.37
N SER A 156 11.87 6.24 -40.44
CA SER A 156 12.28 5.73 -41.75
C SER A 156 13.72 5.22 -41.73
N THR A 157 14.11 4.42 -42.73
CA THR A 157 15.51 4.00 -42.92
C THR A 157 16.51 5.17 -43.08
N MET A 158 16.02 6.39 -43.34
CA MET A 158 16.81 7.61 -43.42
C MET A 158 16.91 8.38 -42.08
N GLY A 159 16.35 7.84 -40.98
CA GLY A 159 16.39 8.47 -39.65
C GLY A 159 15.35 9.58 -39.44
N VAL A 160 14.39 9.75 -40.36
CA VAL A 160 13.27 10.69 -40.18
C VAL A 160 12.18 10.04 -39.33
N ARG A 161 11.86 10.64 -38.19
CA ARG A 161 10.76 10.19 -37.31
C ARG A 161 9.41 10.36 -37.99
N LEU A 162 8.63 9.28 -38.05
CA LEU A 162 7.30 9.24 -38.67
C LEU A 162 6.17 9.38 -37.67
N THR A 163 6.33 8.78 -36.48
CA THR A 163 5.28 8.79 -35.44
C THR A 163 5.58 9.79 -34.33
N TYR A 164 4.58 10.07 -33.50
CA TYR A 164 4.83 10.67 -32.19
C TYR A 164 5.62 9.71 -31.28
N LYS A 165 6.15 10.24 -30.16
CA LYS A 165 6.80 9.45 -29.12
C LYS A 165 5.76 8.93 -28.13
N GLN A 166 5.66 7.61 -28.01
CA GLN A 166 4.88 6.96 -26.97
C GLN A 166 5.77 6.80 -25.73
N ARG A 167 5.42 7.49 -24.64
CA ARG A 167 6.17 7.49 -23.38
C ARG A 167 5.54 6.59 -22.34
N TYR A 168 6.35 5.74 -21.73
CA TYR A 168 5.99 4.97 -20.55
C TYR A 168 6.90 5.35 -19.39
N TYR A 169 6.33 5.53 -18.19
CA TYR A 169 7.11 5.88 -17.00
C TYR A 169 6.76 4.96 -15.83
N ALA A 170 7.75 4.69 -14.98
CA ALA A 170 7.57 3.84 -13.81
C ALA A 170 6.59 4.48 -12.81
N SER A 171 5.62 3.70 -12.34
CA SER A 171 4.63 4.11 -11.35
C SER A 171 4.32 2.94 -10.42
N ASP A 172 4.09 3.25 -9.15
CA ASP A 172 3.71 2.25 -8.15
C ASP A 172 2.33 1.65 -8.43
N ILE A 173 2.08 0.47 -7.83
CA ILE A 173 0.77 -0.17 -7.82
C ILE A 173 -0.22 0.73 -7.07
N LYS A 174 -1.42 0.93 -7.62
CA LYS A 174 -2.42 1.85 -7.05
C LYS A 174 -3.30 1.20 -5.99
N SER A 175 -3.39 -0.13 -6.00
CA SER A 175 -4.21 -0.93 -5.07
C SER A 175 -3.72 -2.37 -5.08
N GLU A 176 -3.80 -3.09 -3.97
CA GLU A 176 -3.53 -4.53 -3.92
C GLU A 176 -4.47 -5.34 -4.83
N GLN A 177 -5.65 -4.78 -5.14
CA GLN A 177 -6.60 -5.38 -6.06
C GLN A 177 -6.36 -4.98 -7.53
N GLU A 178 -5.27 -4.29 -7.85
CA GLU A 178 -5.00 -3.86 -9.23
C GLU A 178 -4.89 -5.07 -10.18
N GLN A 179 -5.65 -5.03 -11.27
CA GLN A 179 -5.60 -6.02 -12.34
C GLN A 179 -5.27 -5.33 -13.67
N TRP A 180 -4.47 -5.99 -14.51
CA TRP A 180 -4.16 -5.49 -15.85
C TRP A 180 -5.07 -6.16 -16.87
N ILE A 181 -5.85 -5.33 -17.56
CA ILE A 181 -6.83 -5.76 -18.56
C ILE A 181 -6.29 -5.37 -19.92
N LEU A 182 -6.32 -6.30 -20.87
CA LEU A 182 -5.92 -6.08 -22.25
C LEU A 182 -7.11 -6.28 -23.17
N PHE A 183 -7.18 -5.52 -24.26
CA PHE A 183 -8.23 -5.71 -25.25
C PHE A 183 -7.77 -5.34 -26.67
N GLU A 184 -8.34 -6.00 -27.67
CA GLU A 184 -8.19 -5.65 -29.08
C GLU A 184 -8.95 -4.34 -29.34
N ASN A 185 -8.23 -3.27 -29.65
CA ASN A 185 -8.85 -1.99 -29.95
C ASN A 185 -9.39 -1.95 -31.39
N SER A 186 -10.16 -0.90 -31.69
CA SER A 186 -10.74 -0.64 -33.02
C SER A 186 -9.69 -0.42 -34.11
N LEU A 187 -8.47 -0.01 -33.77
CA LEU A 187 -7.37 0.19 -34.73
C LEU A 187 -6.66 -1.10 -35.14
N GLY A 188 -7.01 -2.23 -34.54
CA GLY A 188 -6.34 -3.51 -34.79
C GLY A 188 -5.06 -3.72 -33.95
N GLY A 189 -4.83 -2.92 -32.92
CA GLY A 189 -3.80 -3.20 -31.92
C GLY A 189 -4.38 -3.79 -30.64
N VAL A 190 -3.54 -3.89 -29.62
CA VAL A 190 -3.94 -4.26 -28.26
C VAL A 190 -3.64 -3.13 -27.31
N ASP A 191 -4.64 -2.78 -26.52
CA ASP A 191 -4.52 -1.79 -25.47
C ASP A 191 -4.61 -2.41 -24.09
N THR A 192 -3.75 -1.94 -23.18
CA THR A 192 -3.74 -2.36 -21.77
C THR A 192 -4.26 -1.22 -20.90
N PHE A 193 -5.06 -1.51 -19.88
CA PHE A 193 -5.35 -0.56 -18.80
C PHE A 193 -5.25 -1.21 -17.43
N ARG A 194 -4.98 -0.37 -16.42
CA ARG A 194 -4.83 -0.76 -15.02
C ARG A 194 -6.15 -0.53 -14.30
N ALA A 195 -6.84 -1.61 -13.91
CA ALA A 195 -8.08 -1.55 -13.15
C ALA A 195 -7.78 -1.70 -11.65
N TYR A 196 -7.80 -0.60 -10.90
CA TYR A 196 -7.41 -0.57 -9.48
C TYR A 196 -8.55 -0.29 -8.51
N GLY A 197 -9.79 -0.13 -9.01
CA GLY A 197 -10.98 -0.07 -8.17
C GLY A 197 -11.34 -1.44 -7.58
N ASP A 198 -12.40 -1.47 -6.77
CA ASP A 198 -12.82 -2.67 -6.07
C ASP A 198 -13.15 -3.84 -7.02
N ALA A 199 -12.92 -5.06 -6.53
CA ALA A 199 -13.30 -6.30 -7.18
C ALA A 199 -14.27 -7.11 -6.30
N GLU A 200 -15.29 -7.70 -6.91
CA GLU A 200 -16.24 -8.59 -6.26
C GLU A 200 -16.26 -9.94 -6.99
N ASN A 201 -16.17 -11.04 -6.24
CA ASN A 201 -16.23 -12.39 -6.79
C ASN A 201 -17.56 -13.05 -6.41
N THR A 202 -18.36 -13.42 -7.40
CA THR A 202 -19.64 -14.07 -7.19
C THR A 202 -19.58 -15.51 -7.69
N ALA A 203 -19.91 -16.47 -6.82
CA ALA A 203 -20.11 -17.87 -7.19
C ALA A 203 -21.61 -18.20 -7.11
N LYS A 204 -22.20 -18.55 -8.25
CA LYS A 204 -23.60 -19.01 -8.36
C LYS A 204 -23.60 -20.51 -8.54
N HIS A 205 -24.38 -21.22 -7.72
CA HIS A 205 -24.58 -22.67 -7.80
C HIS A 205 -26.06 -22.95 -8.01
N THR A 206 -26.41 -23.67 -9.08
CA THR A 206 -27.76 -24.15 -9.34
C THR A 206 -27.78 -25.67 -9.16
N HIS A 207 -28.43 -26.13 -8.09
CA HIS A 207 -28.58 -27.53 -7.75
C HIS A 207 -29.78 -28.10 -8.51
N ASN A 208 -29.52 -28.91 -9.55
CA ASN A 208 -30.58 -29.59 -10.28
C ASN A 208 -30.88 -30.91 -9.57
N ILE A 209 -32.09 -31.00 -9.02
CA ILE A 209 -32.57 -32.09 -8.18
C ILE A 209 -33.72 -32.79 -8.91
N ALA A 210 -33.70 -34.12 -8.91
CA ALA A 210 -34.81 -34.96 -9.33
C ALA A 210 -35.40 -35.64 -8.10
N GLU A 211 -36.72 -35.70 -7.99
CA GLU A 211 -37.41 -36.39 -6.91
C GLU A 211 -37.97 -37.72 -7.42
N ILE A 212 -37.61 -38.82 -6.77
CA ILE A 212 -38.09 -40.17 -7.09
C ILE A 212 -38.56 -40.81 -5.80
N GLU A 213 -39.84 -41.23 -5.74
CA GLU A 213 -40.43 -41.93 -4.59
C GLU A 213 -40.26 -41.21 -3.23
N ASN A 214 -40.33 -39.88 -3.23
CA ASN A 214 -40.10 -38.98 -2.09
C ASN A 214 -38.63 -38.83 -1.63
N ASP A 215 -37.67 -39.39 -2.37
CA ASP A 215 -36.24 -39.13 -2.17
C ASP A 215 -35.74 -38.10 -3.19
N ALA A 216 -35.15 -37.01 -2.67
CA ALA A 216 -34.53 -35.97 -3.49
C ALA A 216 -33.10 -36.38 -3.86
N LEU A 217 -32.81 -36.52 -5.15
CA LEU A 217 -31.50 -36.84 -5.70
C LEU A 217 -30.96 -35.67 -6.53
N GLU A 218 -29.87 -35.07 -6.07
CA GLU A 218 -29.12 -34.08 -6.83
C GLU A 218 -28.30 -34.76 -7.94
N TYR A 219 -28.55 -34.41 -9.21
CA TYR A 219 -27.89 -35.05 -10.36
C TYR A 219 -26.95 -34.13 -11.15
N ARG A 220 -27.08 -32.81 -11.01
CA ARG A 220 -26.17 -31.83 -11.65
C ARG A 220 -26.10 -30.53 -10.88
N VAL A 221 -24.89 -30.03 -10.63
CA VAL A 221 -24.68 -28.69 -10.07
C VAL A 221 -24.07 -27.79 -11.14
N ASP A 222 -24.86 -26.82 -11.63
CA ASP A 222 -24.35 -25.81 -12.55
C ASP A 222 -23.65 -24.72 -11.73
N THR A 223 -22.34 -24.60 -11.92
CA THR A 223 -21.51 -23.61 -11.20
C THR A 223 -21.06 -22.52 -12.16
N ALA A 224 -21.41 -21.27 -11.86
CA ALA A 224 -20.95 -20.08 -12.57
C ALA A 224 -20.13 -19.20 -11.63
N ARG A 225 -18.90 -18.86 -12.03
CA ARG A 225 -18.03 -17.89 -11.33
C ARG A 225 -17.96 -16.62 -12.15
N GLU A 226 -18.45 -15.53 -11.57
CA GLU A 226 -18.49 -14.20 -12.17
C GLU A 226 -17.61 -13.25 -11.34
N PHE A 227 -16.85 -12.42 -12.05
CA PHE A 227 -15.90 -11.49 -11.46
C PHE A 227 -16.31 -10.08 -11.87
N LYS A 228 -16.70 -9.25 -10.92
CA LYS A 228 -17.03 -7.85 -11.15
C LYS A 228 -15.81 -7.00 -10.79
N LYS A 229 -15.46 -6.07 -11.67
CA LYS A 229 -14.30 -5.20 -11.51
C LYS A 229 -14.66 -3.74 -11.77
N ASN A 230 -14.24 -2.87 -10.87
CA ASN A 230 -14.25 -1.42 -11.07
C ASN A 230 -12.88 -0.95 -11.60
N THR A 231 -12.88 -0.02 -12.56
CA THR A 231 -11.66 0.51 -13.16
C THR A 231 -10.81 1.34 -12.20
N GLY A 232 -11.40 1.87 -11.14
CA GLY A 232 -10.87 2.98 -10.37
C GLY A 232 -11.22 4.33 -11.03
N LEU A 233 -10.75 5.42 -10.41
CA LEU A 233 -11.04 6.78 -10.87
C LEU A 233 -10.37 7.06 -12.22
N LEU A 234 -11.16 7.39 -13.24
CA LEU A 234 -10.69 7.69 -14.59
C LEU A 234 -10.65 9.21 -14.84
N SER A 235 -9.54 9.67 -15.43
CA SER A 235 -9.41 10.99 -16.02
C SER A 235 -10.28 11.15 -17.27
N LYS A 236 -10.43 12.38 -17.76
CA LYS A 236 -11.23 12.66 -18.97
C LYS A 236 -10.76 11.87 -20.20
N GLN A 237 -9.45 11.75 -20.42
CA GLN A 237 -8.88 11.02 -21.56
C GLN A 237 -9.04 9.50 -21.39
N GLU A 238 -8.80 8.98 -20.19
CA GLU A 238 -8.95 7.55 -19.89
C GLU A 238 -10.40 7.10 -20.12
N ARG A 239 -11.40 7.90 -19.70
CA ARG A 239 -12.81 7.60 -19.97
C ARG A 239 -13.09 7.42 -21.46
N GLN A 240 -12.59 8.33 -22.29
CA GLN A 240 -12.86 8.34 -23.72
C GLN A 240 -12.24 7.13 -24.42
N TRP A 241 -10.98 6.82 -24.13
CA TRP A 241 -10.31 5.67 -24.72
C TRP A 241 -10.94 4.35 -24.23
N LEU A 242 -11.23 4.22 -22.94
CA LEU A 242 -11.75 2.96 -22.38
C LEU A 242 -13.14 2.59 -22.94
N LEU A 243 -13.86 3.50 -23.60
CA LEU A 243 -15.11 3.13 -24.27
C LEU A 243 -14.90 2.07 -25.36
N ASP A 244 -13.71 2.01 -25.98
CA ASP A 244 -13.37 1.02 -27.00
C ASP A 244 -13.18 -0.41 -26.42
N PHE A 245 -12.95 -0.51 -25.10
CA PHE A 245 -12.88 -1.80 -24.41
C PHE A 245 -14.21 -2.56 -24.50
N PHE A 246 -15.34 -1.90 -24.27
CA PHE A 246 -16.64 -2.56 -24.14
C PHE A 246 -17.12 -3.26 -25.43
N PRO A 247 -17.07 -2.65 -26.62
CA PRO A 247 -17.42 -3.31 -27.88
C PRO A 247 -16.36 -4.33 -28.37
N SER A 248 -15.15 -4.34 -27.81
CA SER A 248 -14.07 -5.25 -28.23
C SER A 248 -14.44 -6.74 -28.09
N LEU A 249 -14.15 -7.55 -29.10
CA LEU A 249 -14.40 -9.02 -29.06
C LEU A 249 -13.24 -9.82 -28.43
N GLY A 250 -12.05 -9.24 -28.37
CA GLY A 250 -10.84 -9.85 -27.83
C GLY A 250 -10.46 -9.19 -26.53
N LYS A 251 -10.91 -9.73 -25.39
CA LYS A 251 -10.61 -9.22 -24.06
C LYS A 251 -9.79 -10.22 -23.27
N TYR A 252 -8.83 -9.73 -22.51
CA TYR A 252 -7.89 -10.55 -21.74
C TYR A 252 -7.59 -9.91 -20.38
N ILE A 253 -7.17 -10.73 -19.42
CA ILE A 253 -6.71 -10.31 -18.12
C ILE A 253 -5.36 -10.95 -17.83
N TYR A 254 -4.44 -10.18 -17.25
CA TYR A 254 -3.20 -10.73 -16.74
C TYR A 254 -3.41 -11.25 -15.31
N VAL A 255 -3.28 -12.55 -15.11
CA VAL A 255 -3.45 -13.23 -13.81
C VAL A 255 -2.41 -14.33 -13.65
N ASN A 256 -1.85 -14.48 -12.45
CA ASN A 256 -0.91 -15.57 -12.12
C ASN A 256 0.27 -15.70 -13.12
N ALA A 257 0.83 -14.56 -13.55
CA ALA A 257 1.96 -14.43 -14.46
C ALA A 257 1.72 -14.85 -15.93
N TYR A 258 0.47 -14.97 -16.39
CA TYR A 258 0.13 -15.16 -17.81
C TYR A 258 -1.13 -14.39 -18.20
N ILE A 259 -1.35 -14.22 -19.50
CA ILE A 259 -2.53 -13.57 -20.07
C ILE A 259 -3.61 -14.62 -20.32
N ARG A 260 -4.82 -14.36 -19.83
CA ARG A 260 -5.98 -15.25 -19.98
C ARG A 260 -7.15 -14.52 -20.64
N ARG A 261 -7.80 -15.17 -21.60
CA ARG A 261 -8.97 -14.61 -22.29
C ARG A 261 -10.19 -14.54 -21.36
N ILE A 262 -10.90 -13.41 -21.41
CA ILE A 262 -12.12 -13.18 -20.63
C ILE A 262 -13.30 -12.85 -21.55
N VAL A 263 -14.51 -13.08 -21.04
CA VAL A 263 -15.77 -12.69 -21.66
C VAL A 263 -16.48 -11.76 -20.70
N VAL A 264 -16.68 -10.51 -21.10
CA VAL A 264 -17.49 -9.54 -20.34
C VAL A 264 -18.96 -9.84 -20.57
N THR A 265 -19.70 -10.02 -19.49
CA THR A 265 -21.13 -10.38 -19.50
C THR A 265 -22.02 -9.18 -19.21
N GLU A 266 -21.54 -8.22 -18.41
CA GLU A 266 -22.27 -7.01 -18.05
C GLU A 266 -21.29 -5.83 -17.92
N SER A 267 -21.77 -4.61 -18.18
CA SER A 267 -20.98 -3.40 -18.01
C SER A 267 -21.85 -2.21 -17.65
N ASN A 268 -21.39 -1.38 -16.71
CA ASN A 268 -21.96 -0.07 -16.41
C ASN A 268 -20.91 1.00 -16.76
N VAL A 269 -21.20 1.72 -17.84
CA VAL A 269 -20.32 2.72 -18.47
C VAL A 269 -20.94 4.13 -18.47
N ASN A 270 -22.00 4.33 -17.69
CA ASN A 270 -22.67 5.62 -17.60
C ASN A 270 -21.84 6.58 -16.75
N TYR A 271 -21.65 7.82 -17.23
CA TYR A 271 -21.00 8.87 -16.45
C TYR A 271 -21.61 10.24 -16.76
N GLU A 272 -21.68 11.11 -15.75
CA GLU A 272 -22.06 12.50 -15.95
C GLU A 272 -20.83 13.31 -16.39
N VAL A 273 -20.93 13.98 -17.55
CA VAL A 273 -19.82 14.74 -18.14
C VAL A 273 -19.26 15.81 -17.19
N LYS A 274 -20.10 16.39 -16.33
CA LYS A 274 -19.70 17.42 -15.36
C LYS A 274 -19.16 16.87 -14.03
N LYS A 275 -19.32 15.57 -13.73
CA LYS A 275 -18.80 14.96 -12.49
C LYS A 275 -17.45 14.27 -12.74
N LEU A 276 -16.42 14.83 -12.12
CA LEU A 276 -15.09 14.23 -11.95
C LEU A 276 -14.84 14.04 -10.45
N PRO A 277 -14.31 12.90 -10.01
CA PRO A 277 -13.91 11.72 -10.80
C PRO A 277 -15.08 10.75 -11.10
N SER A 278 -14.87 9.76 -11.96
CA SER A 278 -15.86 8.73 -12.32
C SER A 278 -15.13 7.42 -12.58
N SER A 279 -15.85 6.31 -12.60
CA SER A 279 -15.30 4.98 -12.86
C SER A 279 -16.26 4.20 -13.75
N TYR A 280 -15.76 3.14 -14.37
CA TYR A 280 -16.60 2.13 -15.02
C TYR A 280 -16.54 0.85 -14.22
N SER A 281 -17.58 0.02 -14.36
CA SER A 281 -17.59 -1.32 -13.80
C SER A 281 -18.04 -2.33 -14.83
N PHE A 282 -17.48 -3.53 -14.77
CA PHE A 282 -17.85 -4.62 -15.66
C PHE A 282 -17.75 -5.96 -14.95
N THR A 283 -18.61 -6.89 -15.35
CA THR A 283 -18.62 -8.28 -14.90
C THR A 283 -18.08 -9.16 -16.00
N TYR A 284 -17.16 -10.07 -15.67
CA TYR A 284 -16.55 -10.98 -16.63
C TYR A 284 -16.47 -12.41 -16.09
N LYS A 285 -16.28 -13.35 -17.01
CA LYS A 285 -15.92 -14.74 -16.75
C LYS A 285 -14.70 -15.13 -17.57
N TYR A 286 -13.93 -16.12 -17.12
CA TYR A 286 -12.87 -16.70 -17.95
C TYR A 286 -13.47 -17.43 -19.15
N ALA A 287 -12.91 -17.22 -20.35
CA ALA A 287 -13.44 -17.81 -21.58
C ALA A 287 -13.38 -19.35 -21.56
N ASP A 288 -12.40 -19.89 -20.85
CA ASP A 288 -12.13 -21.31 -20.66
C ASP A 288 -12.59 -21.81 -19.27
N ALA A 289 -13.47 -21.07 -18.58
CA ALA A 289 -13.95 -21.43 -17.25
C ALA A 289 -14.56 -22.85 -17.22
N ARG A 290 -14.10 -23.65 -16.25
CA ARG A 290 -14.64 -24.97 -15.92
C ARG A 290 -15.15 -24.95 -14.47
N PRO A 291 -16.10 -25.83 -14.10
CA PRO A 291 -16.65 -25.87 -12.73
C PRO A 291 -15.61 -26.28 -11.67
N TYR A 292 -14.49 -26.87 -12.09
CA TYR A 292 -13.45 -27.36 -11.20
C TYR A 292 -12.71 -26.22 -10.49
N LEU A 293 -12.31 -26.48 -9.25
CA LEU A 293 -11.50 -25.58 -8.45
C LEU A 293 -10.02 -25.69 -8.90
N ASN A 294 -9.35 -24.55 -9.07
CA ASN A 294 -7.91 -24.50 -9.34
C ASN A 294 -7.26 -23.52 -8.36
N LEU A 295 -6.78 -24.03 -7.23
CA LEU A 295 -6.05 -23.25 -6.23
C LEU A 295 -4.56 -23.26 -6.57
N PRO A 296 -3.97 -22.15 -7.02
CA PRO A 296 -2.53 -22.09 -7.24
C PRO A 296 -1.81 -22.27 -5.90
N ARG A 297 -0.93 -23.25 -5.81
CA ARG A 297 -0.01 -23.39 -4.68
C ARG A 297 1.25 -22.59 -5.00
N THR A 298 1.33 -21.37 -4.50
CA THR A 298 2.57 -20.59 -4.58
C THR A 298 3.61 -21.29 -3.69
N PRO A 299 4.84 -21.57 -4.17
CA PRO A 299 5.92 -21.97 -3.27
C PRO A 299 6.06 -20.88 -2.19
N LEU A 300 6.34 -21.28 -0.94
CA LEU A 300 6.43 -20.34 0.19
C LEU A 300 7.26 -19.13 -0.23
N SER A 301 6.62 -17.96 -0.35
CA SER A 301 7.34 -16.70 -0.50
C SER A 301 8.20 -16.53 0.74
N GLU A 302 9.46 -16.11 0.56
CA GLU A 302 10.41 -15.81 1.65
C GLU A 302 9.90 -14.75 2.64
N THR A 303 8.74 -14.13 2.33
CA THR A 303 8.04 -13.13 3.13
C THR A 303 6.82 -13.69 3.89
N LEU A 304 6.93 -14.89 4.48
CA LEU A 304 6.03 -15.30 5.56
C LEU A 304 6.60 -14.82 6.90
N SER A 305 6.15 -13.65 7.32
CA SER A 305 6.32 -13.15 8.70
C SER A 305 5.57 -13.98 9.75
N GLU A 306 4.87 -15.06 9.35
CA GLU A 306 4.08 -15.89 10.26
C GLU A 306 4.38 -17.40 10.17
N LEU A 307 5.63 -17.78 9.89
CA LEU A 307 6.08 -19.12 10.29
C LEU A 307 6.46 -19.08 11.78
N ASN A 308 5.47 -19.06 12.68
CA ASN A 308 5.72 -19.23 14.12
C ASN A 308 5.87 -20.71 14.45
N ILE A 309 7.02 -21.30 14.08
CA ILE A 309 7.43 -22.60 14.62
C ILE A 309 7.82 -22.36 16.07
N LYS A 310 6.87 -22.54 16.99
CA LYS A 310 7.23 -22.88 18.36
C LYS A 310 7.92 -24.23 18.30
N VAL A 311 9.24 -24.23 18.44
CA VAL A 311 9.97 -25.45 18.82
C VAL A 311 9.33 -25.90 20.14
N PRO A 312 8.78 -27.12 20.25
CA PRO A 312 8.23 -27.59 21.50
C PRO A 312 9.34 -27.59 22.55
N ASP A 313 9.09 -26.97 23.70
CA ASP A 313 9.93 -27.13 24.87
C ASP A 313 9.99 -28.63 25.18
N VAL A 314 11.22 -29.15 25.20
CA VAL A 314 11.62 -30.56 25.17
C VAL A 314 10.73 -31.51 25.99
N GLY A 315 10.29 -32.61 25.37
CA GLY A 315 9.65 -33.73 26.08
C GLY A 315 8.95 -34.82 25.26
N SER A 316 8.77 -34.67 23.94
CA SER A 316 8.00 -35.65 23.13
C SER A 316 8.56 -35.97 21.74
N PHE A 317 9.82 -35.61 21.48
CA PHE A 317 10.55 -36.06 20.28
C PHE A 317 11.78 -36.84 20.73
N THR A 318 11.65 -38.15 20.97
CA THR A 318 12.81 -39.04 21.08
C THR A 318 13.39 -39.24 19.68
N ILE A 319 14.23 -38.30 19.23
CA ILE A 319 15.15 -38.55 18.11
C ILE A 319 16.26 -39.43 18.67
N ALA A 320 16.38 -40.66 18.17
CA ALA A 320 17.53 -41.50 18.50
C ALA A 320 18.82 -40.76 18.11
N PRO A 321 19.84 -40.66 18.99
CA PRO A 321 21.00 -39.82 18.77
C PRO A 321 21.72 -40.24 17.49
N ARG A 322 21.89 -39.29 16.56
CA ARG A 322 22.58 -39.53 15.29
C ARG A 322 24.09 -39.44 15.54
N LEU A 323 24.89 -40.30 14.90
CA LEU A 323 26.35 -40.37 15.08
C LEU A 323 27.09 -39.02 14.89
N VAL A 324 26.47 -38.06 14.19
CA VAL A 324 27.00 -36.72 13.92
C VAL A 324 26.87 -35.77 15.13
N GLU A 325 26.05 -36.12 16.12
CA GLU A 325 25.76 -35.31 17.32
C GLU A 325 26.68 -35.64 18.50
N PHE A 326 27.51 -36.69 18.38
CA PHE A 326 28.57 -36.96 19.36
C PHE A 326 29.74 -35.99 19.13
N GLN A 327 30.12 -35.22 20.16
CA GLN A 327 31.36 -34.44 20.14
C GLN A 327 32.54 -35.37 19.84
N LYS A 328 33.37 -35.00 18.85
CA LYS A 328 34.68 -35.62 18.66
C LYS A 328 35.47 -35.41 19.94
N LEU A 329 35.58 -36.44 20.77
CA LEU A 329 36.39 -36.38 21.98
C LEU A 329 37.84 -36.13 21.55
N GLN A 330 38.46 -35.05 22.02
CA GLN A 330 39.91 -34.93 21.90
C GLN A 330 40.54 -36.07 22.70
N LEU A 331 41.44 -36.82 22.05
CA LEU A 331 42.15 -37.94 22.66
C LEU A 331 42.78 -37.49 23.99
N SER A 332 42.28 -38.01 25.10
CA SER A 332 42.83 -37.82 26.44
C SER A 332 43.24 -39.17 27.02
N GLY A 333 44.17 -39.16 27.97
CA GLY A 333 44.78 -40.39 28.49
C GLY A 333 43.81 -41.45 29.01
N GLY A 334 42.64 -41.03 29.50
CA GLY A 334 41.56 -41.89 29.98
C GLY A 334 40.52 -42.33 28.93
N ALA A 335 40.67 -41.94 27.66
CA ALA A 335 39.73 -42.32 26.60
C ALA A 335 39.78 -43.84 26.35
N LEU A 336 38.65 -44.53 26.52
CA LEU A 336 38.55 -45.99 26.42
C LEU A 336 38.21 -46.43 24.98
N PHE A 337 38.99 -47.37 24.45
CA PHE A 337 38.78 -48.01 23.15
C PHE A 337 38.39 -49.47 23.37
N PRO A 338 37.27 -49.95 22.80
CA PRO A 338 36.96 -51.37 22.80
C PRO A 338 37.98 -52.09 21.92
N VAL A 339 38.59 -53.13 22.48
CA VAL A 339 39.60 -53.96 21.80
C VAL A 339 39.26 -55.42 22.01
N GLN A 340 39.37 -56.21 20.94
CA GLN A 340 39.20 -57.65 21.00
C GLN A 340 40.58 -58.31 20.89
N ASN A 341 40.89 -59.18 21.84
CA ASN A 341 42.07 -60.03 21.72
C ASN A 341 41.79 -61.09 20.63
N PRO A 342 42.67 -61.26 19.61
CA PRO A 342 42.41 -62.18 18.49
C PRO A 342 42.12 -63.64 18.88
N TYR A 343 42.45 -64.03 20.11
CA TYR A 343 42.30 -65.39 20.62
C TYR A 343 41.27 -65.52 21.76
N ALA A 344 40.46 -64.49 22.02
CA ALA A 344 39.38 -64.55 23.02
C ALA A 344 38.04 -64.05 22.44
N GLU A 345 36.96 -64.74 22.79
CA GLU A 345 35.60 -64.40 22.32
C GLU A 345 34.97 -63.21 23.07
N SER A 346 35.60 -62.72 24.14
CA SER A 346 35.14 -61.58 24.94
C SER A 346 35.84 -60.27 24.57
N TRP A 347 35.06 -59.18 24.45
CA TRP A 347 35.57 -57.84 24.24
C TRP A 347 36.12 -57.23 25.54
N GLY A 348 37.26 -56.52 25.45
CA GLY A 348 37.84 -55.72 26.52
C GLY A 348 37.89 -54.23 26.17
N VAL A 349 38.44 -53.41 27.07
CA VAL A 349 38.69 -51.98 26.85
C VAL A 349 40.15 -51.62 27.17
N THR A 350 40.76 -50.75 26.36
CA THR A 350 42.10 -50.17 26.60
C THR A 350 42.03 -48.65 26.60
N THR A 351 43.00 -47.93 27.18
CA THR A 351 43.01 -46.46 27.17
C THR A 351 43.96 -45.88 26.13
N ALA A 352 43.76 -44.61 25.72
CA ALA A 352 44.70 -43.88 24.87
C ALA A 352 46.12 -43.85 25.47
N ASP A 353 46.24 -43.67 26.79
CA ASP A 353 47.54 -43.69 27.48
C ASP A 353 48.23 -45.04 27.38
N ALA A 354 47.49 -46.15 27.48
CA ALA A 354 48.05 -47.49 27.35
C ALA A 354 48.57 -47.75 25.93
N ILE A 355 47.86 -47.25 24.90
CA ILE A 355 48.31 -47.31 23.51
C ILE A 355 49.58 -46.46 23.30
N ILE A 356 49.62 -45.24 23.86
CA ILE A 356 50.79 -44.35 23.77
C ILE A 356 51.99 -44.95 24.52
N ALA A 357 51.78 -45.56 25.69
CA ALA A 357 52.82 -46.22 26.45
C ALA A 357 53.41 -47.41 25.66
N PHE A 358 52.54 -48.24 25.08
CA PHE A 358 52.96 -49.33 24.20
C PHE A 358 53.77 -48.84 22.99
N LEU A 359 53.33 -47.76 22.33
CA LEU A 359 54.08 -47.15 21.23
C LEU A 359 55.42 -46.57 21.68
N LYS A 360 55.47 -45.87 22.82
CA LYS A 360 56.72 -45.36 23.40
C LYS A 360 57.68 -46.51 23.70
N GLU A 361 57.21 -47.57 24.33
CA GLU A 361 58.05 -48.71 24.66
C GLU A 361 58.55 -49.41 23.40
N THR A 362 57.69 -49.59 22.40
CA THR A 362 58.06 -50.19 21.11
C THR A 362 59.06 -49.34 20.33
N ILE A 363 58.87 -48.02 20.27
CA ILE A 363 59.80 -47.08 19.62
C ILE A 363 61.12 -47.00 20.37
N THR A 364 61.09 -46.99 21.71
CA THR A 364 62.30 -46.96 22.56
C THR A 364 63.09 -48.27 22.45
N ALA A 365 62.40 -49.42 22.41
CA ALA A 365 63.01 -50.73 22.18
C ALA A 365 63.56 -50.87 20.74
N ALA A 366 62.98 -50.15 19.78
CA ALA A 366 63.50 -50.04 18.41
C ALA A 366 64.61 -48.98 18.25
N TYR A 367 64.81 -48.09 19.23
CA TYR A 367 65.81 -47.02 19.20
C TYR A 367 67.19 -47.54 19.58
N LYS A 368 68.06 -47.75 18.57
CA LYS A 368 69.42 -48.30 18.74
C LYS A 368 70.49 -47.26 19.05
N GLY A 369 70.12 -45.99 19.29
CA GLY A 369 71.05 -44.93 19.70
C GLY A 369 72.08 -44.50 18.65
N ASP A 370 71.83 -44.76 17.36
CA ASP A 370 72.78 -44.54 16.25
C ASP A 370 72.52 -43.26 15.43
N GLY A 371 71.63 -42.37 15.89
CA GLY A 371 71.51 -41.02 15.34
C GLY A 371 70.88 -40.90 13.95
N ALA A 372 70.21 -41.95 13.44
CA ALA A 372 69.63 -41.96 12.10
C ALA A 372 68.24 -41.28 11.97
N PHE A 373 67.65 -40.79 13.06
CA PHE A 373 66.40 -39.99 13.01
C PHE A 373 66.68 -38.50 13.30
N GLY A 374 67.10 -37.79 12.26
CA GLY A 374 66.70 -36.41 11.98
C GLY A 374 67.08 -35.28 12.95
N HIS A 375 68.40 -35.03 13.10
CA HIS A 375 69.13 -33.79 13.45
C HIS A 375 69.39 -33.35 14.92
N THR A 376 70.55 -32.69 15.11
CA THR A 376 71.32 -32.47 16.35
C THR A 376 71.22 -31.03 16.91
N HIS A 377 71.31 -30.87 18.24
CA HIS A 377 71.44 -29.57 18.92
C HIS A 377 72.91 -29.13 19.13
N THR A 378 73.13 -27.82 19.02
CA THR A 378 74.43 -27.13 18.85
C THR A 378 75.25 -26.86 20.12
N ASN A 379 74.81 -27.27 21.31
CA ASN A 379 75.31 -26.67 22.56
C ASN A 379 76.07 -27.61 23.52
N ILE A 380 76.58 -28.75 23.04
CA ILE A 380 77.50 -29.56 23.85
C ILE A 380 78.95 -29.04 23.82
N SER A 381 79.31 -28.21 22.82
CA SER A 381 80.63 -27.56 22.77
C SER A 381 80.76 -26.31 23.64
N VAL A 382 79.64 -25.76 24.15
CA VAL A 382 79.62 -24.53 24.96
C VAL A 382 79.88 -24.83 26.45
N LEU A 383 79.54 -26.04 26.92
CA LEU A 383 79.79 -26.43 28.31
C LEU A 383 81.29 -26.65 28.63
N ASP A 384 82.11 -26.98 27.64
CA ASP A 384 83.57 -27.20 27.81
C ASP A 384 84.39 -25.90 27.82
N ALA A 385 83.81 -24.73 27.52
CA ALA A 385 84.54 -23.47 27.31
C ALA A 385 84.44 -22.43 28.45
N LEU A 386 83.73 -22.71 29.54
CA LEU A 386 83.51 -21.74 30.63
C LEU A 386 84.57 -21.87 31.74
N ASN A 387 85.53 -20.94 31.80
CA ASN A 387 86.50 -20.83 32.91
C ASN A 387 86.33 -19.49 33.67
N ARG A 388 86.44 -19.53 35.01
CA ARG A 388 86.26 -18.37 35.91
C ARG A 388 87.61 -17.79 36.31
N PHE A 389 87.83 -16.50 36.06
CA PHE A 389 88.99 -15.77 36.60
C PHE A 389 88.52 -14.56 37.42
N GLY A 390 88.71 -14.64 38.74
CA GLY A 390 88.13 -13.67 39.68
C GLY A 390 86.59 -13.70 39.67
N LYS A 391 85.95 -12.52 39.63
CA LYS A 391 84.48 -12.37 39.57
C LYS A 391 83.91 -12.25 38.14
N TYR A 392 84.71 -12.52 37.10
CA TYR A 392 84.29 -12.36 35.70
C TYR A 392 84.38 -13.68 34.93
N LEU A 393 83.45 -13.87 33.99
CA LEU A 393 83.52 -14.90 32.95
C LEU A 393 84.34 -14.33 31.77
N LEU A 394 85.06 -15.18 31.06
CA LEU A 394 85.84 -14.81 29.86
C LEU A 394 85.43 -15.72 28.71
N LEU A 395 85.38 -15.19 27.48
CA LEU A 395 85.29 -15.96 26.25
C LEU A 395 86.61 -15.76 25.50
N GLY A 396 87.52 -16.73 25.58
CA GLY A 396 88.90 -16.55 25.12
C GLY A 396 89.68 -15.54 25.99
N THR A 397 90.38 -14.58 25.37
CA THR A 397 91.18 -13.55 26.07
C THR A 397 90.46 -12.22 26.27
N GLU A 398 89.20 -12.09 25.82
CA GLU A 398 88.45 -10.84 25.92
C GLU A 398 87.50 -10.83 27.14
N LYS A 399 87.50 -9.68 27.83
CA LYS A 399 86.57 -9.44 28.94
C LYS A 399 85.18 -9.22 28.38
N ILE A 400 84.21 -10.04 28.79
CA ILE A 400 82.81 -9.71 28.61
C ILE A 400 82.42 -8.59 29.57
N ALA A 401 81.82 -7.54 28.99
CA ALA A 401 81.43 -6.31 29.68
C ALA A 401 80.31 -6.58 30.70
N ALA A 402 80.69 -7.05 31.88
CA ALA A 402 79.86 -6.98 33.07
C ALA A 402 79.82 -5.52 33.56
N GLY A 403 78.95 -4.74 32.93
CA GLY A 403 78.76 -3.31 33.19
C GLY A 403 77.40 -2.76 32.78
N MET A 404 76.40 -3.61 32.54
CA MET A 404 74.99 -3.22 32.45
C MET A 404 74.26 -3.90 33.60
N ALA A 405 74.23 -3.23 34.74
CA ALA A 405 73.48 -3.63 35.92
C ALA A 405 71.98 -3.82 35.58
N ASP A 406 71.32 -4.71 36.33
CA ASP A 406 69.98 -5.31 36.18
C ASP A 406 68.76 -4.38 35.98
N LYS A 407 68.94 -3.11 35.58
CA LYS A 407 67.86 -2.21 35.12
C LYS A 407 67.83 -2.01 33.58
N ALA A 408 68.78 -2.60 32.84
CA ALA A 408 68.91 -2.37 31.40
C ALA A 408 67.89 -3.12 30.52
N THR A 409 67.25 -4.20 30.98
CA THR A 409 66.22 -4.88 30.19
C THR A 409 64.99 -4.01 30.02
N ILE A 410 64.51 -3.36 31.09
CA ILE A 410 63.39 -2.42 31.02
C ILE A 410 63.79 -1.18 30.22
N ALA A 411 65.02 -0.67 30.35
CA ALA A 411 65.51 0.46 29.56
C ALA A 411 65.67 0.15 28.07
N ASN A 412 66.06 -1.08 27.71
CA ASN A 412 66.07 -1.56 26.33
C ASN A 412 64.65 -1.79 25.79
N ASN A 413 63.70 -2.21 26.63
CA ASN A 413 62.28 -2.31 26.27
C ASN A 413 61.62 -0.94 26.09
N LEU A 414 62.11 0.09 26.80
CA LEU A 414 61.74 1.51 26.67
C LEU A 414 62.66 2.28 25.69
N ALA A 415 63.48 1.61 24.87
CA ALA A 415 64.32 2.31 23.88
C ALA A 415 63.53 2.54 22.58
N PRO A 416 63.72 3.66 21.84
CA PRO A 416 63.00 3.94 20.58
C PRO A 416 63.14 2.91 19.45
N LYS A 417 64.05 1.94 19.61
CA LYS A 417 64.29 0.84 18.66
C LYS A 417 63.87 -0.53 19.21
N SER A 418 63.20 -0.56 20.36
CA SER A 418 62.72 -1.79 20.97
C SER A 418 61.46 -2.30 20.29
N THR A 419 61.27 -3.62 20.31
CA THR A 419 60.00 -4.24 19.91
C THR A 419 58.83 -3.81 20.80
N ASP A 420 59.12 -3.46 22.06
CA ASP A 420 58.12 -3.09 23.06
C ASP A 420 57.78 -1.60 23.01
N TRP A 421 58.50 -0.81 22.19
CA TRP A 421 58.36 0.65 22.14
C TRP A 421 56.96 1.08 21.70
N ASP A 422 56.36 0.35 20.75
CA ASP A 422 55.01 0.64 20.22
C ASP A 422 53.87 0.20 21.16
N ALA A 423 54.19 -0.53 22.24
CA ALA A 423 53.24 -0.92 23.29
C ALA A 423 53.13 0.13 24.42
N ILE A 424 53.96 1.18 24.41
CA ILE A 424 54.02 2.19 25.47
C ILE A 424 53.36 3.48 24.99
N LEU A 425 52.33 3.96 25.71
CA LEU A 425 51.72 5.26 25.48
C LEU A 425 52.39 6.34 26.33
N ARG A 426 52.94 7.37 25.70
CA ARG A 426 53.54 8.52 26.39
C ARG A 426 52.48 9.51 26.85
N LYS A 427 52.79 10.21 27.97
CA LYS A 427 51.91 11.22 28.58
C LYS A 427 52.30 12.66 28.25
N ASP A 428 53.44 12.86 27.59
CA ASP A 428 54.03 14.17 27.30
C ASP A 428 53.70 14.70 25.89
N ARG A 429 53.06 13.88 25.05
CA ARG A 429 52.65 14.21 23.68
C ARG A 429 51.42 13.42 23.27
N ASN A 430 50.82 13.80 22.14
CA ASN A 430 49.87 12.93 21.45
C ASN A 430 50.59 11.65 21.00
N ASP A 431 50.02 10.49 21.31
CA ASP A 431 50.61 9.17 21.08
C ASP A 431 49.50 8.16 20.76
N SER A 432 49.83 7.07 20.07
CA SER A 432 48.90 6.01 19.69
C SER A 432 49.57 4.64 19.78
N THR A 433 48.80 3.58 20.02
CA THR A 433 49.31 2.20 20.02
C THR A 433 48.50 1.32 19.05
N SER A 434 49.13 0.28 18.51
CA SER A 434 48.50 -0.76 17.68
C SER A 434 47.86 -1.89 18.49
N HIS A 435 47.92 -1.84 19.82
CA HIS A 435 47.43 -2.86 20.74
C HIS A 435 46.21 -2.37 21.57
N ASP A 436 45.45 -3.30 22.16
CA ASP A 436 44.29 -2.97 22.98
C ASP A 436 44.68 -2.18 24.25
N LEU A 437 43.95 -1.09 24.52
CA LEU A 437 44.13 -0.28 25.72
C LEU A 437 43.07 -0.64 26.77
N THR A 438 43.46 -1.41 27.79
CA THR A 438 42.60 -1.72 28.95
C THR A 438 42.85 -0.72 30.08
N ILE A 439 41.79 -0.07 30.58
CA ILE A 439 41.85 0.85 31.72
C ILE A 439 41.13 0.24 32.93
N GLY A 440 41.85 -0.05 34.01
CA GLY A 440 41.29 -0.63 35.25
C GLY A 440 40.60 0.38 36.19
N GLY A 441 40.32 1.59 35.73
CA GLY A 441 39.78 2.71 36.52
C GLY A 441 39.20 3.82 35.63
N ASN A 442 39.19 5.07 36.12
CA ASN A 442 38.66 6.20 35.36
C ASN A 442 39.66 6.67 34.28
N LEU A 443 39.15 6.99 33.08
CA LEU A 443 39.92 7.63 32.01
C LEU A 443 39.50 9.11 31.89
N THR A 444 40.47 10.02 32.01
CA THR A 444 40.27 11.47 31.81
C THR A 444 41.11 11.94 30.62
N VAL A 445 40.48 12.57 29.63
CA VAL A 445 41.13 13.03 28.39
C VAL A 445 41.00 14.55 28.30
N HIS A 446 42.13 15.26 28.19
CA HIS A 446 42.14 16.73 28.01
C HIS A 446 41.98 17.17 26.54
N GLY A 447 42.24 16.28 25.59
CA GLY A 447 42.18 16.54 24.15
C GLY A 447 41.16 15.62 23.46
N SER A 448 41.59 14.95 22.38
CA SER A 448 40.75 13.99 21.67
C SER A 448 41.21 12.54 21.89
N LEU A 449 40.27 11.60 21.91
CA LEU A 449 40.53 10.16 21.89
C LEU A 449 39.84 9.54 20.68
N GLY A 450 40.54 8.77 19.87
CA GLY A 450 39.98 8.17 18.66
C GLY A 450 41.00 7.35 17.91
N ASN A 451 40.58 6.73 16.81
CA ASN A 451 41.50 6.01 15.93
C ASN A 451 42.19 6.95 14.93
N ASN A 452 43.35 6.54 14.41
CA ASN A 452 44.12 7.34 13.46
C ASN A 452 43.46 7.46 12.07
N ALA A 453 42.50 6.59 11.75
CA ALA A 453 41.77 6.61 10.49
C ALA A 453 40.52 7.52 10.53
N PHE A 454 40.32 8.28 11.61
CA PHE A 454 39.15 9.13 11.77
C PHE A 454 39.06 10.21 10.69
N SER A 455 37.95 10.22 9.95
CA SER A 455 37.51 11.35 9.11
C SER A 455 36.11 11.78 9.53
N GLU A 456 35.89 13.08 9.67
CA GLU A 456 34.63 13.65 10.17
C GLU A 456 33.53 13.62 9.08
N GLY A 457 32.28 13.48 9.50
CA GLY A 457 31.09 13.59 8.63
C GLY A 457 30.41 12.28 8.25
N ILE A 458 29.31 12.38 7.50
CA ILE A 458 28.37 11.26 7.18
C ILE A 458 29.00 10.16 6.32
N GLY A 459 30.06 10.47 5.57
CA GLY A 459 30.90 9.50 4.84
C GLY A 459 32.27 9.30 5.46
N GLY A 460 32.42 9.68 6.73
CA GLY A 460 33.63 9.52 7.51
C GLY A 460 33.96 8.05 7.80
N ALA A 461 35.19 7.79 8.22
CA ALA A 461 35.63 6.49 8.68
C ALA A 461 36.15 6.60 10.12
N GLY A 462 36.05 5.54 10.92
CA GLY A 462 36.63 5.50 12.27
C GLY A 462 35.77 6.15 13.35
N TRP A 463 36.37 6.43 14.50
CA TRP A 463 35.67 7.01 15.66
C TRP A 463 36.52 8.04 16.40
N ARG A 464 35.86 9.04 17.01
CA ARG A 464 36.53 10.04 17.83
C ARG A 464 35.61 10.66 18.89
N LEU A 465 36.22 10.98 20.02
CA LEU A 465 35.75 11.83 21.11
C LEU A 465 36.63 13.09 21.12
N TRP A 466 36.07 14.29 21.02
CA TRP A 466 36.86 15.53 21.05
C TRP A 466 36.07 16.74 21.55
N LEU A 467 36.79 17.82 21.85
CA LEU A 467 36.23 19.15 22.04
C LEU A 467 36.47 19.97 20.78
N ASP A 468 35.43 20.64 20.27
CA ASP A 468 35.61 21.60 19.19
C ASP A 468 36.29 22.89 19.68
N HIS A 469 36.60 23.79 18.75
CA HIS A 469 37.24 25.08 19.05
C HIS A 469 36.38 26.00 19.93
N MET A 470 35.09 25.70 20.11
CA MET A 470 34.15 26.40 20.99
C MET A 470 33.95 25.68 22.34
N GLY A 471 34.67 24.57 22.58
CA GLY A 471 34.59 23.79 23.80
C GLY A 471 33.40 22.84 23.88
N LYS A 472 32.68 22.57 22.78
CA LYS A 472 31.59 21.58 22.79
C LYS A 472 32.16 20.18 22.61
N SER A 473 31.61 19.23 23.39
CA SER A 473 31.99 17.81 23.32
C SER A 473 31.27 17.12 22.17
N HIS A 474 32.03 16.35 21.38
CA HIS A 474 31.52 15.56 20.26
C HIS A 474 31.92 14.09 20.44
N ILE A 475 31.01 13.19 20.05
CA ILE A 475 31.24 11.76 19.87
C ILE A 475 30.75 11.37 18.48
N GLN A 476 31.63 10.78 17.66
CA GLN A 476 31.26 10.24 16.36
C GLN A 476 31.71 8.77 16.29
N VAL A 477 30.73 7.88 16.08
CA VAL A 477 30.87 6.41 16.03
C VAL A 477 29.86 5.85 15.03
N ASP A 478 30.17 4.72 14.41
CA ASP A 478 29.24 4.03 13.49
C ASP A 478 28.09 3.35 14.23
N PHE A 479 28.38 2.76 15.40
CA PHE A 479 27.41 2.08 16.25
C PHE A 479 27.56 2.54 17.70
N PHE A 480 26.44 2.90 18.32
CA PHE A 480 26.35 3.23 19.73
C PHE A 480 25.34 2.30 20.41
N GLU A 481 25.82 1.41 21.27
CA GLU A 481 24.99 0.45 21.99
C GLU A 481 24.94 0.79 23.49
N ALA A 482 23.74 1.01 24.02
CA ALA A 482 23.51 1.21 25.45
C ALA A 482 22.67 0.04 26.00
N MET A 483 23.25 -0.75 26.91
CA MET A 483 22.63 -1.99 27.41
C MET A 483 21.42 -1.77 28.33
N VAL A 484 21.34 -0.62 28.99
CA VAL A 484 20.31 -0.32 29.99
C VAL A 484 19.50 0.91 29.62
N ARG A 485 20.16 2.06 29.41
CA ARG A 485 19.48 3.32 29.05
C ARG A 485 20.46 4.30 28.41
N ALA A 486 20.02 4.99 27.37
CA ALA A 486 20.61 6.23 26.89
C ALA A 486 19.62 7.38 27.15
N ALA A 487 20.10 8.49 27.69
CA ALA A 487 19.30 9.68 27.98
C ALA A 487 19.87 10.87 27.20
N PHE A 488 18.99 11.62 26.51
CA PHE A 488 19.35 12.77 25.70
C PHE A 488 18.42 13.95 26.05
N HIS A 489 18.96 15.17 26.06
CA HIS A 489 18.14 16.39 26.18
C HIS A 489 17.30 16.61 24.90
N GLU A 490 17.89 16.33 23.74
CA GLU A 490 17.23 16.33 22.43
C GLU A 490 17.88 15.26 21.54
N LEU A 491 17.07 14.45 20.85
CA LEU A 491 17.54 13.40 19.93
C LEU A 491 16.89 13.61 18.56
N GLU A 492 17.66 14.15 17.61
CA GLU A 492 17.22 14.28 16.22
C GLU A 492 17.41 12.94 15.49
N VAL A 493 16.34 12.15 15.34
CA VAL A 493 16.39 10.86 14.63
C VAL A 493 15.90 11.03 13.19
N ARG A 494 16.81 10.91 12.23
CA ARG A 494 16.49 10.91 10.79
C ARG A 494 16.15 9.51 10.26
N ARG A 495 15.34 8.71 10.98
CA ARG A 495 14.77 7.40 10.53
C ARG A 495 13.63 6.90 11.44
N MET A 496 12.88 5.89 10.98
CA MET A 496 11.78 5.23 11.72
C MET A 496 12.28 4.50 12.98
N ILE A 497 11.59 4.71 14.11
CA ILE A 497 11.86 4.07 15.42
C ILE A 497 10.75 3.05 15.69
N GLY A 498 11.11 1.81 16.05
CA GLY A 498 10.16 0.81 16.55
C GLY A 498 10.02 0.91 18.07
N ILE A 499 8.79 1.08 18.56
CA ILE A 499 8.49 1.13 20.00
C ILE A 499 7.83 -0.20 20.39
N SER A 500 8.52 -1.02 21.18
CA SER A 500 8.00 -2.29 21.70
C SER A 500 7.47 -2.08 23.13
N GLY A 501 6.22 -1.65 23.26
CA GLY A 501 5.55 -1.44 24.56
C GLY A 501 4.23 -0.68 24.44
N ASP A 502 3.52 -0.55 25.57
CA ASP A 502 2.34 0.31 25.65
C ASP A 502 2.77 1.74 26.01
N GLN A 503 2.25 2.73 25.31
CA GLN A 503 2.45 4.15 25.60
C GLN A 503 1.12 4.81 25.98
N MET A 504 1.16 5.64 27.01
CA MET A 504 0.00 6.41 27.45
C MET A 504 0.38 7.89 27.56
N GLN A 505 -0.47 8.76 27.03
CA GLN A 505 -0.31 10.20 27.04
C GLN A 505 -1.50 10.83 27.79
N SER A 506 -1.19 11.58 28.84
CA SER A 506 -2.14 12.33 29.66
C SER A 506 -1.45 13.55 30.28
N ASN A 507 -2.14 14.33 31.12
CA ASN A 507 -1.59 15.59 31.64
C ASN A 507 -0.56 15.37 32.76
N ALA A 508 -0.59 14.22 33.45
CA ALA A 508 0.40 13.85 34.45
C ALA A 508 0.91 12.41 34.27
N ALA A 509 2.21 12.22 34.51
CA ALA A 509 2.88 10.93 34.54
C ALA A 509 4.12 11.04 35.43
N SER A 510 4.45 9.99 36.16
CA SER A 510 5.61 9.98 37.06
C SER A 510 6.14 8.57 37.31
N VAL A 511 7.39 8.47 37.73
CA VAL A 511 8.00 7.24 38.23
C VAL A 511 8.14 7.33 39.75
N LEU A 512 7.71 6.30 40.47
CA LEU A 512 7.78 6.28 41.92
C LEU A 512 9.20 5.98 42.41
N ILE A 513 9.71 6.78 43.37
CA ILE A 513 10.96 6.51 44.11
C ILE A 513 10.70 5.44 45.17
N ASP A 514 9.60 5.60 45.90
CA ASP A 514 9.11 4.65 46.90
C ASP A 514 7.58 4.78 47.05
N ALA A 515 7.02 3.88 47.85
CA ALA A 515 5.62 3.95 48.29
C ALA A 515 5.52 3.46 49.73
N ILE A 516 5.05 4.34 50.61
CA ILE A 516 4.97 4.12 52.07
C ILE A 516 3.49 3.96 52.45
N PRO A 517 3.08 2.84 53.08
CA PRO A 517 1.69 2.65 53.50
C PRO A 517 1.33 3.58 54.65
N ILE A 518 0.19 4.25 54.55
CA ILE A 518 -0.43 5.02 55.61
C ILE A 518 -1.45 4.11 56.29
N LEU A 519 -1.29 3.90 57.60
CA LEU A 519 -2.11 3.00 58.40
C LEU A 519 -3.08 3.77 59.29
N THR A 520 -4.33 3.32 59.37
CA THR A 520 -5.31 3.73 60.39
C THR A 520 -5.94 2.47 60.97
N GLU A 521 -5.91 2.32 62.29
CA GLU A 521 -6.38 1.11 62.99
C GLU A 521 -5.78 -0.22 62.43
N GLY A 522 -4.52 -0.18 61.99
CA GLY A 522 -3.81 -1.34 61.44
C GLY A 522 -4.19 -1.72 60.00
N LYS A 523 -5.06 -0.94 59.32
CA LYS A 523 -5.40 -1.11 57.90
C LYS A 523 -4.72 -0.04 57.05
N VAL A 524 -4.27 -0.41 55.86
CA VAL A 524 -3.72 0.54 54.87
C VAL A 524 -4.87 1.36 54.30
N VAL A 525 -4.88 2.66 54.57
CA VAL A 525 -5.91 3.60 54.08
C VAL A 525 -5.43 4.39 52.86
N ALA A 526 -4.12 4.57 52.70
CA ALA A 526 -3.51 5.23 51.55
C ALA A 526 -2.04 4.86 51.41
N TRP A 527 -1.41 5.30 50.33
CA TRP A 527 0.01 5.17 50.06
C TRP A 527 0.61 6.53 49.79
N LYS A 528 1.64 6.92 50.53
CA LYS A 528 2.46 8.10 50.23
C LYS A 528 3.54 7.68 49.24
N CYS A 529 3.50 8.22 48.03
CA CYS A 529 4.38 7.84 46.94
C CYS A 529 5.25 9.02 46.53
N HIS A 530 6.57 8.94 46.78
CA HIS A 530 7.50 9.97 46.33
C HIS A 530 7.78 9.82 44.83
N LEU A 531 7.84 10.96 44.13
CA LEU A 531 7.98 11.04 42.69
C LEU A 531 9.43 11.35 42.32
N LYS A 532 9.90 10.73 41.24
CA LYS A 532 11.18 11.08 40.64
C LYS A 532 11.04 12.38 39.82
N THR A 533 11.26 13.51 40.47
CA THR A 533 11.20 14.86 39.86
C THR A 533 12.57 15.47 39.57
N ASP A 534 13.64 14.83 40.01
CA ASP A 534 15.01 15.28 39.83
C ASP A 534 15.89 14.07 39.49
N ASP A 535 16.61 14.15 38.37
CA ASP A 535 17.54 13.11 37.93
C ASP A 535 19.02 13.53 38.05
N GLY A 536 19.29 14.65 38.73
CA GLY A 536 20.62 15.23 38.89
C GLY A 536 21.03 16.16 37.72
N THR A 537 20.24 16.26 36.66
CA THR A 537 20.48 17.14 35.51
C THR A 537 19.30 18.02 35.15
N THR A 538 18.07 17.57 35.42
CA THR A 538 16.83 18.30 35.16
C THR A 538 15.86 18.14 36.34
N GLN A 539 15.17 19.23 36.69
CA GLN A 539 14.14 19.25 37.71
C GLN A 539 12.78 19.55 37.06
N ILE A 540 11.79 18.70 37.32
CA ILE A 540 10.43 18.84 36.78
C ILE A 540 9.42 19.09 37.92
N PHE A 541 8.38 19.87 37.65
CA PHE A 541 7.30 20.14 38.60
C PHE A 541 6.32 18.97 38.69
N ASN A 542 5.63 18.84 39.82
CA ASN A 542 4.59 17.84 39.99
C ASN A 542 3.33 18.29 39.21
N THR A 543 2.94 17.53 38.18
CA THR A 543 1.79 17.89 37.32
C THR A 543 0.48 17.22 37.74
N TRP A 544 0.49 16.43 38.82
CA TRP A 544 -0.70 15.78 39.38
C TRP A 544 -1.63 16.77 40.08
N ALA A 545 -2.92 16.44 40.16
CA ALA A 545 -3.91 17.16 40.96
C ALA A 545 -4.71 16.19 41.84
N ALA A 546 -5.20 16.67 42.99
CA ALA A 546 -6.12 15.90 43.81
C ALA A 546 -7.40 15.56 43.02
N GLY A 547 -7.87 14.33 43.09
CA GLY A 547 -8.97 13.79 42.31
C GLY A 547 -8.56 13.07 41.01
N ASP A 548 -7.31 13.22 40.57
CA ASP A 548 -6.80 12.45 39.43
C ASP A 548 -6.82 10.96 39.70
N GLN A 549 -7.11 10.17 38.68
CA GLN A 549 -7.06 8.72 38.78
C GLN A 549 -5.70 8.22 38.29
N ALA A 550 -4.85 7.82 39.22
CA ALA A 550 -3.52 7.28 38.95
C ALA A 550 -3.60 5.79 38.55
N PHE A 551 -3.14 5.47 37.35
CA PHE A 551 -3.13 4.12 36.79
C PHE A 551 -1.71 3.61 36.60
N CYS A 552 -1.48 2.36 36.99
CA CYS A 552 -0.26 1.63 36.70
C CYS A 552 -0.61 0.27 36.09
N GLN A 553 0.12 -0.11 35.05
CA GLN A 553 0.09 -1.44 34.47
C GLN A 553 1.48 -1.78 33.95
N THR A 554 2.08 -2.84 34.49
CA THR A 554 3.31 -3.40 33.91
C THR A 554 2.98 -4.61 33.06
N SER A 555 3.42 -4.58 31.81
CA SER A 555 3.24 -5.64 30.81
C SER A 555 4.62 -6.24 30.48
N ASN A 556 4.67 -7.55 30.18
CA ASN A 556 5.86 -8.27 29.69
C ASN A 556 7.01 -8.55 30.69
N LEU A 557 6.77 -8.65 32.00
CA LEU A 557 7.78 -9.20 32.92
C LEU A 557 7.78 -10.75 32.87
N ARG A 558 8.92 -11.36 32.50
CA ARG A 558 9.11 -12.82 32.64
C ARG A 558 9.20 -13.19 34.12
N GLN A 559 8.19 -13.86 34.64
CA GLN A 559 8.24 -14.43 35.99
C GLN A 559 9.39 -15.45 36.11
N GLY A 560 10.20 -15.33 37.16
CA GLY A 560 11.15 -16.37 37.58
C GLY A 560 12.66 -16.05 37.46
N LEU A 561 13.06 -14.89 36.94
CA LEU A 561 14.50 -14.52 36.81
C LEU A 561 14.96 -13.44 37.81
N THR A 562 14.05 -12.65 38.37
CA THR A 562 14.32 -11.68 39.45
C THR A 562 13.34 -11.91 40.58
N LYS A 563 13.83 -11.88 41.83
CA LYS A 563 13.14 -12.43 43.01
C LYS A 563 11.80 -11.74 43.37
N ASP A 564 11.44 -10.62 42.72
CA ASP A 564 10.27 -9.79 43.04
C ASP A 564 9.53 -9.21 41.81
N ALA A 565 9.81 -9.67 40.58
CA ALA A 565 9.19 -9.10 39.38
C ALA A 565 7.89 -9.82 38.98
N ALA A 566 6.75 -9.30 39.47
CA ALA A 566 5.42 -9.63 38.97
C ALA A 566 4.84 -8.46 38.16
N ASN A 567 4.00 -8.74 37.16
CA ASN A 567 3.16 -7.71 36.55
C ASN A 567 2.26 -7.10 37.64
N ARG A 568 2.20 -5.77 37.72
CA ARG A 568 1.44 -5.00 38.71
C ARG A 568 0.38 -4.21 38.00
N THR A 569 -0.82 -4.18 38.55
CA THR A 569 -1.88 -3.30 38.07
C THR A 569 -2.68 -2.70 39.22
N TYR A 570 -2.74 -1.37 39.25
CA TYR A 570 -3.59 -0.64 40.18
C TYR A 570 -4.16 0.62 39.56
N TRP A 571 -5.34 1.02 40.04
CA TRP A 571 -5.99 2.26 39.65
C TRP A 571 -6.63 2.93 40.87
N ARG A 572 -6.12 4.10 41.26
CA ARG A 572 -6.41 4.76 42.55
C ARG A 572 -6.58 6.26 42.38
N VAL A 573 -7.42 6.92 43.19
CA VAL A 573 -7.50 8.38 43.22
C VAL A 573 -6.30 8.97 43.96
N VAL A 574 -5.75 10.05 43.43
CA VAL A 574 -4.79 10.93 44.10
C VAL A 574 -5.52 11.80 45.11
N ALA A 575 -5.29 11.57 46.39
CA ALA A 575 -5.94 12.28 47.49
C ALA A 575 -5.26 13.61 47.85
N ASP A 576 -3.93 13.69 47.70
CA ASP A 576 -3.14 14.90 47.95
C ASP A 576 -1.90 14.91 47.04
N VAL A 577 -1.39 16.11 46.77
CA VAL A 577 -0.24 16.37 45.90
C VAL A 577 0.65 17.40 46.59
N LYS A 578 1.96 17.13 46.64
CA LYS A 578 2.97 18.10 47.07
C LYS A 578 4.10 18.20 46.06
N ASP A 579 4.57 19.43 45.86
CA ASP A 579 5.80 19.74 45.14
C ASP A 579 7.04 19.46 45.99
N LYS A 580 8.18 19.35 45.32
CA LYS A 580 9.48 19.18 45.97
C LYS A 580 9.82 20.42 46.80
N THR A 581 10.32 20.19 48.01
CA THR A 581 10.86 21.22 48.90
C THR A 581 12.31 20.87 49.29
N ASP A 582 13.02 21.77 49.96
CA ASP A 582 14.40 21.52 50.40
C ASP A 582 14.52 20.33 51.38
N SER A 583 13.43 19.96 52.06
CA SER A 583 13.41 18.90 53.09
C SER A 583 12.67 17.62 52.67
N GLU A 584 11.97 17.64 51.54
CA GLU A 584 11.08 16.54 51.14
C GLU A 584 10.91 16.47 49.62
N GLU A 585 11.05 15.27 49.06
CA GLU A 585 10.78 15.01 47.64
C GLU A 585 9.30 15.24 47.30
N ALA A 586 9.00 15.60 46.05
CA ALA A 586 7.62 15.71 45.60
C ALA A 586 6.89 14.38 45.80
N TYR A 587 5.63 14.41 46.23
CA TYR A 587 4.86 13.19 46.46
C TYR A 587 3.38 13.35 46.10
N ILE A 588 2.74 12.20 45.90
CA ILE A 588 1.29 12.06 45.81
C ILE A 588 0.80 11.06 46.85
N ILE A 589 -0.45 11.22 47.30
CA ILE A 589 -1.10 10.25 48.17
C ILE A 589 -2.11 9.46 47.33
N LEU A 590 -1.92 8.15 47.18
CA LEU A 590 -2.86 7.26 46.49
C LEU A 590 -3.83 6.62 47.47
N SER A 591 -5.13 6.80 47.27
CA SER A 591 -6.15 6.26 48.17
C SER A 591 -6.25 4.73 48.12
N ASN A 592 -6.57 4.13 49.26
CA ASN A 592 -6.95 2.73 49.41
C ASN A 592 -8.33 2.59 50.11
N GLU A 593 -9.16 3.64 50.05
CA GLU A 593 -10.48 3.66 50.65
C GLU A 593 -11.57 3.66 49.57
N THR A 594 -12.64 2.88 49.78
CA THR A 594 -13.79 2.87 48.87
C THR A 594 -14.54 4.21 48.98
N PRO A 595 -14.95 4.86 47.86
CA PRO A 595 -14.96 4.39 46.46
C PRO A 595 -13.78 4.89 45.61
N TYR A 596 -12.64 5.22 46.21
CA TYR A 596 -11.51 5.92 45.57
C TYR A 596 -10.39 5.00 45.04
N TYR A 597 -10.67 3.72 44.84
CA TYR A 597 -9.81 2.80 44.09
C TYR A 597 -10.65 1.77 43.31
N ASP A 598 -10.06 1.21 42.26
CA ASP A 598 -10.62 0.10 41.48
C ASP A 598 -10.53 -1.21 42.27
N ASP A 599 -11.67 -1.83 42.58
CA ASP A 599 -11.74 -3.09 43.32
C ASP A 599 -11.19 -4.30 42.54
N LYS A 600 -10.94 -4.14 41.23
CA LYS A 600 -10.35 -5.18 40.36
C LYS A 600 -8.85 -5.02 40.18
N ARG A 601 -8.29 -3.84 40.41
CA ARG A 601 -6.87 -3.50 40.20
C ARG A 601 -6.33 -2.87 41.46
N THR A 602 -5.94 -3.72 42.40
CA THR A 602 -5.68 -3.36 43.79
C THR A 602 -4.25 -3.56 44.24
N ASP A 603 -3.29 -3.82 43.34
CA ASP A 603 -1.90 -4.05 43.73
C ASP A 603 -1.35 -2.86 44.53
N ALA A 604 -0.37 -3.16 45.40
CA ALA A 604 0.31 -2.15 46.19
C ALA A 604 1.31 -1.38 45.29
N PRO A 605 1.29 -0.03 45.31
CA PRO A 605 2.32 0.77 44.66
C PRO A 605 3.71 0.45 45.23
N GLN A 606 4.75 0.49 44.41
CA GLN A 606 6.12 0.22 44.79
C GLN A 606 7.12 1.13 44.05
N ALA A 607 8.35 1.17 44.56
CA ALA A 607 9.46 1.84 43.90
C ALA A 607 9.65 1.33 42.46
N GLY A 608 9.84 2.25 41.51
CA GLY A 608 10.04 1.98 40.10
C GLY A 608 8.77 1.88 39.25
N ASP A 609 7.58 1.90 39.87
CA ASP A 609 6.31 1.88 39.12
C ASP A 609 6.17 3.15 38.27
N SER A 610 5.78 2.96 37.00
CA SER A 610 5.40 4.06 36.10
C SER A 610 3.91 4.28 36.21
N VAL A 611 3.53 5.47 36.67
CA VAL A 611 2.15 5.82 36.97
C VAL A 611 1.73 6.96 36.07
N VAL A 612 0.57 6.82 35.44
CA VAL A 612 0.01 7.80 34.50
C VAL A 612 -1.37 8.23 34.97
N GLN A 613 -1.70 9.49 34.73
CA GLN A 613 -3.05 9.97 34.92
C GLN A 613 -3.97 9.30 33.89
N PHE A 614 -5.06 8.72 34.38
CA PHE A 614 -6.02 7.98 33.58
C PHE A 614 -7.43 8.40 33.96
N GLY A 615 -7.71 9.69 33.78
CA GLY A 615 -8.98 10.30 34.13
C GLY A 615 -8.97 11.05 35.46
N HIS A 616 -10.14 11.57 35.82
CA HIS A 616 -10.39 12.32 37.07
C HIS A 616 -11.67 11.80 37.71
N ASN A 617 -11.74 11.63 39.02
CA ASN A 617 -12.84 10.89 39.65
C ASN A 617 -14.04 11.79 40.00
N ALA A 618 -15.22 11.51 39.44
CA ALA A 618 -16.41 12.33 39.70
C ALA A 618 -16.99 12.16 41.12
N ALA A 619 -16.78 11.00 41.78
CA ALA A 619 -17.20 10.83 43.17
C ALA A 619 -16.30 11.64 44.12
N TRP A 620 -15.02 11.80 43.78
CA TRP A 620 -14.10 12.69 44.47
C TRP A 620 -14.53 14.15 44.32
N ASP A 621 -14.84 14.60 43.10
CA ASP A 621 -15.36 15.95 42.84
C ASP A 621 -16.59 16.25 43.69
N LEU A 622 -17.56 15.34 43.71
CA LEU A 622 -18.79 15.48 44.49
C LEU A 622 -18.51 15.57 45.99
N ALA A 623 -17.62 14.72 46.52
CA ALA A 623 -17.28 14.72 47.95
C ALA A 623 -16.52 15.98 48.39
N HIS A 624 -15.81 16.64 47.48
CA HIS A 624 -14.99 17.82 47.75
C HIS A 624 -15.61 19.14 47.23
N GLY A 625 -16.82 19.10 46.69
CA GLY A 625 -17.54 20.27 46.19
C GLY A 625 -16.92 20.90 44.94
N ILE A 626 -16.25 20.11 44.11
CA ILE A 626 -15.60 20.54 42.87
C ILE A 626 -16.60 20.40 41.71
N ASP A 627 -16.70 21.42 40.87
CA ASP A 627 -17.49 21.33 39.64
C ASP A 627 -16.75 20.49 38.59
N THR A 628 -17.34 19.35 38.23
CA THR A 628 -16.80 18.41 37.24
C THR A 628 -16.54 19.04 35.87
N ALA A 629 -17.20 20.15 35.52
CA ALA A 629 -16.91 20.88 34.29
C ALA A 629 -15.48 21.46 34.28
N THR A 630 -14.94 21.80 35.45
CA THR A 630 -13.59 22.36 35.60
C THR A 630 -12.49 21.31 35.52
N THR A 631 -12.81 20.04 35.77
CA THR A 631 -11.88 18.90 35.74
C THR A 631 -11.96 18.10 34.44
N ALA A 632 -12.84 18.47 33.51
CA ALA A 632 -13.09 17.74 32.26
C ALA A 632 -11.86 17.61 31.34
N ASN A 633 -10.90 18.53 31.40
CA ASN A 633 -9.64 18.45 30.66
C ASN A 633 -8.69 17.36 31.19
N ARG A 634 -8.89 16.92 32.44
CA ARG A 634 -8.15 15.85 33.13
C ARG A 634 -8.79 14.47 32.97
N MET A 635 -9.91 14.39 32.25
CA MET A 635 -10.67 13.15 32.00
C MET A 635 -10.34 12.45 30.68
N ASN A 636 -9.18 12.74 30.08
CA ASN A 636 -8.80 12.31 28.73
C ASN A 636 -7.46 11.56 28.74
N VAL A 637 -7.33 10.55 27.88
CA VAL A 637 -6.09 9.80 27.70
C VAL A 637 -5.96 9.30 26.27
N ILE A 638 -4.74 9.34 25.73
CA ILE A 638 -4.39 8.70 24.46
C ILE A 638 -3.51 7.51 24.77
N MET A 639 -3.81 6.35 24.20
CA MET A 639 -3.12 5.10 24.43
C MET A 639 -2.66 4.50 23.10
N GLN A 640 -1.42 4.04 23.07
CA GLN A 640 -0.90 3.17 22.04
C GLN A 640 -0.55 1.85 22.70
N THR A 641 -1.25 0.77 22.39
CA THR A 641 -1.02 -0.53 23.03
C THR A 641 -0.55 -1.55 22.02
N THR A 642 0.48 -2.31 22.38
CA THR A 642 1.02 -3.45 21.62
C THR A 642 0.86 -4.77 22.38
N SER A 643 0.48 -4.71 23.67
CA SER A 643 0.31 -5.86 24.56
C SER A 643 -0.87 -6.79 24.20
N GLY A 644 -1.82 -6.35 23.38
CA GLY A 644 -2.98 -7.13 22.93
C GLY A 644 -2.76 -8.03 21.71
N GLY A 645 -1.51 -8.18 21.25
CA GLY A 645 -1.16 -8.98 20.05
C GLY A 645 -1.22 -8.19 18.73
N SER A 646 -1.93 -7.05 18.70
CA SER A 646 -1.97 -6.12 17.57
C SER A 646 -1.80 -4.69 18.07
N PRO A 647 -1.03 -3.83 17.37
CA PRO A 647 -0.96 -2.41 17.69
C PRO A 647 -2.33 -1.73 17.62
N VAL A 648 -2.67 -1.00 18.66
CA VAL A 648 -3.89 -0.19 18.75
C VAL A 648 -3.52 1.23 19.15
N SER A 649 -4.09 2.23 18.48
CA SER A 649 -4.06 3.63 18.93
C SER A 649 -5.48 4.09 19.24
N ALA A 650 -5.72 4.52 20.47
CA ALA A 650 -7.05 4.90 20.94
C ALA A 650 -7.01 6.19 21.76
N GLY A 651 -8.03 7.04 21.59
CA GLY A 651 -8.23 8.23 22.40
C GLY A 651 -9.54 8.13 23.17
N TYR A 652 -9.46 8.26 24.49
CA TYR A 652 -10.60 8.19 25.38
C TYR A 652 -10.90 9.55 26.01
N ARG A 653 -12.19 9.82 26.21
CA ARG A 653 -12.72 11.03 26.85
C ARG A 653 -13.70 10.67 27.95
N ALA A 654 -13.87 11.58 28.91
CA ALA A 654 -14.83 11.50 30.00
C ALA A 654 -14.63 10.24 30.87
N ILE A 655 -13.37 9.87 31.13
CA ILE A 655 -13.04 8.84 32.12
C ILE A 655 -13.21 9.46 33.51
N SER A 656 -14.42 9.33 34.05
CA SER A 656 -14.84 9.90 35.33
C SER A 656 -14.93 8.89 36.48
N SER A 657 -14.72 7.61 36.18
CA SER A 657 -14.76 6.49 37.12
C SER A 657 -13.71 5.44 36.72
N PHE A 658 -13.55 4.39 37.53
CA PHE A 658 -12.63 3.27 37.28
C PHE A 658 -13.12 2.31 36.18
N ASN A 659 -13.71 2.86 35.13
CA ASN A 659 -14.17 2.14 33.96
C ASN A 659 -13.83 2.95 32.71
N TYR A 660 -13.20 2.29 31.75
CA TYR A 660 -13.01 2.80 30.41
C TYR A 660 -13.43 1.72 29.42
N SER A 661 -14.39 2.05 28.56
CA SER A 661 -14.83 1.15 27.50
C SER A 661 -14.73 1.83 26.14
N ILE A 662 -14.48 1.03 25.11
CA ILE A 662 -14.49 1.50 23.72
C ILE A 662 -15.87 2.09 23.37
N ALA A 663 -16.93 1.41 23.79
CA ALA A 663 -18.32 1.78 23.49
C ALA A 663 -18.76 3.10 24.15
N ASP A 664 -18.18 3.46 25.29
CA ASP A 664 -18.63 4.62 26.08
C ASP A 664 -17.66 5.80 26.00
N ASN A 665 -16.35 5.54 26.00
CA ASN A 665 -15.32 6.57 26.20
C ASN A 665 -14.47 6.85 24.95
N ALA A 666 -14.32 5.90 24.03
CA ALA A 666 -13.41 6.08 22.89
C ALA A 666 -13.98 7.05 21.85
N VAL A 667 -13.20 8.07 21.50
CA VAL A 667 -13.52 9.09 20.49
C VAL A 667 -12.92 8.71 19.13
N PHE A 668 -11.73 8.12 19.14
CA PHE A 668 -11.10 7.49 17.99
C PHE A 668 -10.48 6.16 18.40
N TYR A 669 -10.47 5.21 17.48
CA TYR A 669 -9.87 3.91 17.67
C TYR A 669 -9.31 3.42 16.34
N LEU A 670 -8.02 3.08 16.33
CA LEU A 670 -7.27 2.58 15.19
C LEU A 670 -6.65 1.24 15.60
N SER A 671 -7.06 0.17 14.93
CA SER A 671 -6.54 -1.18 15.13
C SER A 671 -6.45 -1.92 13.79
N ALA A 672 -5.84 -3.11 13.79
CA ALA A 672 -5.79 -3.97 12.60
C ALA A 672 -7.17 -4.43 12.11
N GLY A 673 -8.16 -4.57 13.00
CA GLY A 673 -9.49 -5.09 12.66
C GLY A 673 -10.51 -4.00 12.30
N GLN A 674 -10.38 -2.81 12.88
CA GLN A 674 -11.34 -1.72 12.69
C GLN A 674 -10.71 -0.35 12.96
N VAL A 675 -11.09 0.61 12.13
CA VAL A 675 -10.94 2.05 12.40
C VAL A 675 -12.33 2.62 12.64
N PHE A 676 -12.53 3.30 13.76
CA PHE A 676 -13.74 4.10 13.91
C PHE A 676 -13.45 5.46 14.54
N LEU A 677 -14.24 6.43 14.11
CA LEU A 677 -14.25 7.81 14.58
C LEU A 677 -15.70 8.12 14.94
N ARG A 678 -15.95 8.65 16.15
CA ARG A 678 -17.32 9.08 16.48
C ARG A 678 -17.70 10.27 15.59
N SER A 679 -18.76 10.13 14.81
CA SER A 679 -19.17 11.11 13.81
C SER A 679 -19.40 12.51 14.39
N ASN A 680 -20.02 12.60 15.57
CA ASN A 680 -20.20 13.86 16.29
C ASN A 680 -18.90 14.48 16.83
N ARG A 681 -17.76 13.78 16.73
CA ARG A 681 -16.44 14.24 17.15
C ARG A 681 -15.45 14.39 15.99
N LEU A 682 -15.82 13.96 14.78
CA LEU A 682 -15.02 14.15 13.57
C LEU A 682 -15.54 15.37 12.82
N LYS A 683 -14.64 16.32 12.53
CA LYS A 683 -14.91 17.47 11.68
C LYS A 683 -14.03 17.40 10.44
N TRP A 684 -14.63 17.56 9.27
CA TRP A 684 -13.89 17.80 8.04
C TRP A 684 -13.81 19.31 7.81
N ILE A 685 -12.63 19.79 7.44
CA ILE A 685 -12.41 21.19 7.07
C ILE A 685 -11.83 21.17 5.66
N SER A 686 -12.47 21.85 4.71
CA SER A 686 -11.96 21.98 3.36
C SER A 686 -10.67 22.82 3.34
N GLU A 687 -9.92 22.76 2.24
CA GLU A 687 -8.73 23.62 2.04
C GLU A 687 -9.06 25.11 2.14
N SER A 688 -10.29 25.50 1.79
CA SER A 688 -10.80 26.87 1.96
C SER A 688 -11.17 27.24 3.40
N GLY A 689 -10.99 26.32 4.37
CA GLY A 689 -11.33 26.51 5.77
C GLY A 689 -12.82 26.30 6.11
N ALA A 690 -13.64 25.86 5.15
CA ALA A 690 -15.06 25.61 5.39
C ALA A 690 -15.28 24.27 6.10
N GLU A 691 -16.11 24.25 7.14
CA GLU A 691 -16.52 22.98 7.77
C GLU A 691 -17.38 22.17 6.79
N VAL A 692 -16.95 20.94 6.50
CA VAL A 692 -17.68 19.98 5.68
C VAL A 692 -18.41 19.02 6.63
N PRO A 693 -19.75 18.91 6.56
CA PRO A 693 -20.51 18.04 7.44
C PRO A 693 -20.19 16.55 7.16
N ASN A 694 -19.96 15.78 8.21
CA ASN A 694 -19.74 14.33 8.13
C ASN A 694 -21.09 13.60 8.05
N VAL A 695 -21.64 13.48 6.85
CA VAL A 695 -22.99 12.97 6.63
C VAL A 695 -23.02 11.44 6.67
N LEU A 696 -23.81 10.87 7.59
CA LEU A 696 -23.98 9.42 7.76
C LEU A 696 -25.38 8.97 7.35
N TYR A 697 -25.50 8.05 6.40
CA TYR A 697 -26.81 7.50 6.02
C TYR A 697 -27.25 6.38 6.95
N MET A 698 -28.41 6.55 7.58
CA MET A 698 -28.96 5.67 8.63
C MET A 698 -30.12 4.80 8.14
N GLY A 699 -30.51 4.91 6.86
CA GLY A 699 -31.64 4.18 6.28
C GLY A 699 -32.97 4.93 6.40
N ASP A 700 -34.08 4.22 6.57
CA ASP A 700 -35.42 4.82 6.68
C ASP A 700 -35.68 5.38 8.07
N TRP A 701 -36.24 6.59 8.15
CA TRP A 701 -36.69 7.15 9.43
C TRP A 701 -37.89 6.36 9.96
N LYS A 702 -37.89 6.03 11.25
CA LYS A 702 -38.99 5.35 11.93
C LYS A 702 -39.49 6.15 13.14
N PRO A 703 -40.79 6.11 13.47
CA PRO A 703 -41.29 6.71 14.71
C PRO A 703 -40.52 6.22 15.94
N GLY A 704 -40.05 7.15 16.77
CA GLY A 704 -39.22 6.86 17.95
C GLY A 704 -37.71 6.86 17.68
N THR A 705 -37.26 7.15 16.46
CA THR A 705 -35.83 7.33 16.14
C THR A 705 -35.28 8.56 16.85
N LYS A 706 -34.19 8.39 17.60
CA LYS A 706 -33.38 9.49 18.13
C LYS A 706 -32.27 9.80 17.12
N ALA A 707 -32.47 10.85 16.34
CA ALA A 707 -31.54 11.26 15.30
C ALA A 707 -30.46 12.17 15.88
N HIS A 708 -29.20 11.94 15.50
CA HIS A 708 -28.07 12.77 15.89
C HIS A 708 -27.60 13.66 14.74
N ARG A 709 -26.96 14.78 15.09
CA ARG A 709 -26.44 15.74 14.11
C ARG A 709 -25.58 15.05 13.03
N TYR A 710 -25.88 15.38 11.77
CA TYR A 710 -25.34 14.86 10.51
C TYR A 710 -25.70 13.42 10.13
N GLU A 711 -26.62 12.79 10.86
CA GLU A 711 -27.30 11.59 10.36
C GLU A 711 -28.32 11.96 9.29
N THR A 712 -28.41 11.14 8.24
CA THR A 712 -29.42 11.25 7.19
C THR A 712 -30.34 10.06 7.18
N TYR A 713 -31.62 10.34 6.95
CA TYR A 713 -32.67 9.33 6.90
C TYR A 713 -33.53 9.53 5.65
N THR A 714 -34.03 8.44 5.10
CA THR A 714 -35.04 8.47 4.03
C THR A 714 -36.41 8.69 4.66
N TYR A 715 -37.13 9.70 4.17
CA TYR A 715 -38.47 10.02 4.64
C TYR A 715 -39.29 10.63 3.50
N ASN A 716 -40.45 10.04 3.19
CA ASN A 716 -41.36 10.46 2.11
C ASN A 716 -40.69 10.63 0.73
N GLY A 717 -39.75 9.74 0.40
CA GLY A 717 -39.05 9.73 -0.89
C GLY A 717 -37.95 10.78 -1.04
N SER A 718 -37.66 11.54 0.01
CA SER A 718 -36.53 12.46 0.10
C SER A 718 -35.53 11.97 1.14
N THR A 719 -34.26 12.35 1.01
CA THR A 719 -33.25 12.13 2.07
C THR A 719 -33.17 13.38 2.93
N ARG A 720 -33.39 13.23 4.24
CA ARG A 720 -33.41 14.28 5.25
C ARG A 720 -32.14 14.23 6.08
N ILE A 721 -31.49 15.36 6.33
CA ILE A 721 -30.32 15.46 7.22
C ILE A 721 -30.71 16.07 8.56
N CYS A 722 -30.29 15.44 9.65
CA CYS A 722 -30.45 15.95 11.00
C CYS A 722 -29.38 17.01 11.28
N LEU A 723 -29.76 18.23 11.66
CA LEU A 723 -28.84 19.35 11.88
C LEU A 723 -28.48 19.54 13.36
N MET A 724 -29.25 18.93 14.27
CA MET A 724 -29.04 18.90 15.71
C MET A 724 -29.71 17.65 16.29
N ASP A 725 -29.28 17.19 17.45
CA ASP A 725 -29.87 16.01 18.09
C ASP A 725 -31.37 16.23 18.37
N THR A 726 -32.22 15.35 17.86
CA THR A 726 -33.67 15.45 18.01
C THR A 726 -34.35 14.07 18.03
N THR A 727 -35.57 14.02 18.57
CA THR A 727 -36.49 12.89 18.46
C THR A 727 -37.68 13.19 17.55
N ASP A 728 -37.70 14.38 16.95
CA ASP A 728 -38.82 14.86 16.13
C ASP A 728 -38.83 14.20 14.75
N GLU A 729 -40.04 14.06 14.19
CA GLU A 729 -40.22 13.58 12.82
C GLU A 729 -39.68 14.56 11.78
N PRO A 730 -39.00 14.09 10.70
CA PRO A 730 -38.50 14.94 9.64
C PRO A 730 -39.60 15.77 8.99
N ASN A 731 -39.47 17.08 9.06
CA ASN A 731 -40.43 18.01 8.47
C ASN A 731 -39.73 19.26 7.92
N ASP A 732 -40.35 19.89 6.92
CA ASP A 732 -39.79 21.04 6.19
C ASP A 732 -39.71 22.34 7.02
N GLN A 733 -40.36 22.37 8.19
CA GLN A 733 -40.47 23.55 9.05
C GLN A 733 -39.58 23.46 10.30
N SER A 734 -38.95 22.31 10.55
CA SER A 734 -38.15 22.07 11.74
C SER A 734 -36.72 22.55 11.54
N ALA A 735 -36.23 23.32 12.51
CA ALA A 735 -34.83 23.72 12.56
C ALA A 735 -33.87 22.52 12.72
N ALA A 736 -34.38 21.36 13.14
CA ALA A 736 -33.58 20.16 13.30
C ALA A 736 -33.40 19.35 12.00
N TRP A 737 -34.19 19.61 10.95
CA TRP A 737 -34.19 18.82 9.73
C TRP A 737 -33.92 19.66 8.47
N GLY A 738 -32.92 19.26 7.69
CA GLY A 738 -32.63 19.79 6.36
C GLY A 738 -32.97 18.79 5.25
N ILE A 739 -33.12 19.26 4.02
CA ILE A 739 -33.17 18.41 2.83
C ILE A 739 -31.74 18.13 2.37
N TYR A 740 -31.34 16.86 2.40
CA TYR A 740 -30.05 16.42 1.86
C TYR A 740 -30.15 16.08 0.38
N ALA A 741 -31.20 15.35 0.00
CA ALA A 741 -31.54 15.08 -1.38
C ALA A 741 -33.06 15.13 -1.56
N ALA A 742 -33.52 15.91 -2.53
CA ALA A 742 -34.92 16.00 -2.89
C ALA A 742 -35.37 14.76 -3.67
N LYS A 743 -36.65 14.42 -3.56
CA LYS A 743 -37.31 13.43 -4.42
C LYS A 743 -37.10 13.80 -5.90
N GLY A 744 -36.59 12.87 -6.70
CA GLY A 744 -36.35 13.09 -8.15
C GLY A 744 -37.64 13.43 -8.91
N GLY A 745 -37.56 14.39 -9.84
CA GLY A 745 -38.68 14.81 -10.69
C GLY A 745 -39.04 13.79 -11.77
N SER A 746 -40.31 13.79 -12.18
CA SER A 746 -40.92 12.90 -13.17
C SER A 746 -40.35 13.10 -14.58
N GLY A 747 -40.13 12.00 -15.33
CA GLY A 747 -39.67 12.06 -16.71
C GLY A 747 -40.79 12.50 -17.65
N LEU A 748 -40.63 13.64 -18.31
CA LEU A 748 -41.54 14.16 -19.34
C LEU A 748 -41.02 13.79 -20.74
N ARG A 749 -41.82 13.10 -21.55
CA ARG A 749 -41.53 12.76 -22.96
C ARG A 749 -42.61 13.35 -23.86
N VAL A 750 -42.22 13.89 -25.02
CA VAL A 750 -43.15 14.48 -26.00
C VAL A 750 -42.81 13.96 -27.40
N GLU A 751 -43.80 13.51 -28.16
CA GLU A 751 -43.65 12.94 -29.51
C GLU A 751 -44.64 13.57 -30.48
N GLY A 752 -44.28 13.64 -31.77
CA GLY A 752 -45.11 14.22 -32.82
C GLY A 752 -45.55 13.16 -33.84
N PHE A 753 -46.81 13.21 -34.26
CA PHE A 753 -47.39 12.33 -35.28
C PHE A 753 -47.94 13.15 -36.44
N SER A 754 -47.84 12.61 -37.66
CA SER A 754 -48.40 13.23 -38.85
C SER A 754 -49.21 12.23 -39.67
N SER A 755 -50.25 12.71 -40.34
CA SER A 755 -51.07 11.90 -41.24
C SER A 755 -50.26 11.43 -42.47
N ALA A 756 -50.53 10.22 -42.95
CA ALA A 756 -49.86 9.68 -44.14
C ALA A 756 -50.00 10.61 -45.35
N GLY A 757 -48.88 10.92 -46.02
CA GLY A 757 -48.83 11.86 -47.14
C GLY A 757 -48.52 13.32 -46.76
N SER A 758 -48.31 13.62 -45.47
CA SER A 758 -48.00 14.99 -45.01
C SER A 758 -46.67 15.55 -45.55
N ALA A 759 -45.72 14.68 -45.90
CA ALA A 759 -44.37 15.08 -46.35
C ALA A 759 -44.26 15.30 -47.87
N ALA A 760 -45.31 15.03 -48.64
CA ALA A 760 -45.29 15.14 -50.10
C ALA A 760 -46.55 15.86 -50.60
N PHE A 761 -46.39 17.07 -51.13
CA PHE A 761 -47.43 17.79 -51.86
C PHE A 761 -46.87 18.25 -53.21
N THR A 762 -47.75 18.39 -54.21
CA THR A 762 -47.39 18.95 -55.52
C THR A 762 -48.03 20.33 -55.67
N GLU A 763 -47.29 21.29 -56.24
CA GLU A 763 -47.79 22.64 -56.47
C GLU A 763 -49.06 22.60 -57.35
N GLY A 764 -50.15 23.24 -56.88
CA GLY A 764 -51.47 23.20 -57.53
C GLY A 764 -52.44 22.11 -57.03
N GLN A 765 -52.03 21.28 -56.08
CA GLN A 765 -52.89 20.26 -55.46
C GLN A 765 -53.82 20.86 -54.38
N THR A 766 -54.95 21.44 -54.80
CA THR A 766 -55.88 22.16 -53.90
C THR A 766 -56.68 21.26 -52.94
N ASP A 767 -56.64 19.94 -53.10
CA ASP A 767 -57.29 18.97 -52.22
C ASP A 767 -56.37 18.40 -51.11
N TRP A 768 -55.12 18.88 -51.05
CA TRP A 768 -54.15 18.45 -50.05
C TRP A 768 -54.57 18.85 -48.62
N ARG A 769 -54.42 17.90 -47.70
CA ARG A 769 -54.71 18.06 -46.28
C ARG A 769 -53.78 17.18 -45.45
N ALA A 770 -53.34 17.68 -44.29
CA ALA A 770 -52.57 16.92 -43.32
C ALA A 770 -53.04 17.20 -41.90
N THR A 771 -52.88 16.22 -41.01
CA THR A 771 -53.11 16.36 -39.57
C THR A 771 -51.80 16.14 -38.84
N PHE A 772 -51.47 17.04 -37.92
CA PHE A 772 -50.29 16.98 -37.06
C PHE A 772 -50.72 16.93 -35.59
N GLU A 773 -50.16 16.00 -34.82
CA GLU A 773 -50.54 15.74 -33.43
C GLU A 773 -49.31 15.71 -32.51
N LEU A 774 -49.43 16.27 -31.31
CA LEU A 774 -48.37 16.25 -30.28
C LEU A 774 -48.83 15.45 -29.06
N HIS A 775 -48.14 14.37 -28.74
CA HIS A 775 -48.47 13.50 -27.62
C HIS A 775 -47.47 13.69 -26.47
N VAL A 776 -47.95 13.63 -25.23
CA VAL A 776 -47.18 13.91 -24.01
C VAL A 776 -47.30 12.73 -23.06
N TRP A 777 -46.16 12.24 -22.57
CA TRP A 777 -46.06 11.21 -21.55
C TRP A 777 -45.38 11.76 -20.31
N GLU A 778 -45.95 11.46 -19.15
CA GLU A 778 -45.34 11.68 -17.84
C GLU A 778 -45.11 10.32 -17.17
N ASN A 779 -43.83 10.00 -16.89
CA ASN A 779 -43.41 8.69 -16.35
C ASN A 779 -43.92 7.50 -17.20
N ASP A 780 -43.77 7.60 -18.52
CA ASP A 780 -44.19 6.61 -19.51
C ASP A 780 -45.71 6.34 -19.59
N ILE A 781 -46.54 7.15 -18.92
CA ILE A 781 -47.99 7.15 -19.08
C ILE A 781 -48.38 8.32 -19.96
N GLU A 782 -49.16 8.05 -21.00
CA GLU A 782 -49.65 9.11 -21.89
C GLU A 782 -50.70 9.96 -21.16
N THR A 783 -50.45 11.26 -21.07
CA THR A 783 -51.31 12.22 -20.38
C THR A 783 -51.92 13.25 -21.34
N THR A 784 -51.67 13.15 -22.64
CA THR A 784 -52.11 14.08 -23.70
C THR A 784 -53.56 14.55 -23.52
N ASP A 785 -54.51 13.62 -23.38
CA ASP A 785 -55.95 13.90 -23.29
C ASP A 785 -56.39 14.55 -21.98
N THR A 786 -55.52 14.54 -20.96
CA THR A 786 -55.78 15.13 -19.64
C THR A 786 -55.23 16.56 -19.52
N LEU A 787 -54.47 17.01 -20.52
CA LEU A 787 -53.79 18.31 -20.51
C LEU A 787 -54.68 19.39 -21.16
N PRO A 788 -54.78 20.59 -20.56
CA PRO A 788 -55.58 21.67 -21.14
C PRO A 788 -54.98 22.13 -22.47
N THR A 789 -55.84 22.52 -23.42
CA THR A 789 -55.43 22.92 -24.78
C THR A 789 -54.49 24.13 -24.79
N THR A 790 -54.52 24.96 -23.74
CA THR A 790 -53.62 26.09 -23.51
C THR A 790 -52.17 25.68 -23.29
N ARG A 791 -51.89 24.39 -23.08
CA ARG A 791 -50.53 23.84 -22.98
C ARG A 791 -49.87 23.65 -24.35
N PHE A 792 -50.62 23.78 -25.45
CA PHE A 792 -50.14 23.53 -26.79
C PHE A 792 -50.25 24.81 -27.64
N ARG A 793 -49.11 25.25 -28.17
CA ARG A 793 -49.05 26.44 -29.03
C ARG A 793 -48.48 26.06 -30.38
N TRP A 794 -49.28 26.24 -31.42
CA TRP A 794 -48.88 26.01 -32.81
C TRP A 794 -48.38 27.30 -33.45
N THR A 795 -47.25 27.21 -34.15
CA THR A 795 -46.69 28.31 -34.94
C THR A 795 -46.32 27.82 -36.32
N ARG A 796 -46.77 28.54 -37.35
CA ARG A 796 -46.33 28.41 -38.73
C ARG A 796 -45.17 29.36 -39.00
N VAL A 797 -44.17 28.84 -39.71
CA VAL A 797 -43.07 29.60 -40.29
C VAL A 797 -43.07 29.33 -41.78
N SER A 798 -43.26 30.35 -42.59
CA SER A 798 -43.33 30.25 -44.05
C SER A 798 -42.55 31.37 -44.74
N GLU A 799 -42.48 31.32 -46.07
CA GLU A 799 -41.91 32.41 -46.88
C GLU A 799 -42.76 33.69 -46.81
N TYR A 800 -44.02 33.60 -46.36
CA TYR A 800 -44.92 34.74 -46.17
C TYR A 800 -45.08 35.12 -44.69
N SER A 801 -44.03 35.71 -44.13
CA SER A 801 -43.94 36.12 -42.72
C SER A 801 -45.06 37.04 -42.22
N ALA A 802 -45.62 37.89 -43.08
CA ALA A 802 -46.75 38.75 -42.73
C ALA A 802 -48.04 37.96 -42.47
N GLY A 803 -48.25 36.85 -43.21
CA GLY A 803 -49.39 35.96 -43.01
C GLY A 803 -49.21 35.03 -41.82
N ASP A 804 -47.98 34.69 -41.45
CA ASP A 804 -47.69 33.83 -40.30
C ASP A 804 -48.11 34.46 -38.99
N THR A 805 -47.99 35.78 -38.84
CA THR A 805 -48.42 36.47 -37.61
C THR A 805 -49.93 36.33 -37.39
N ALA A 806 -50.73 36.49 -38.46
CA ALA A 806 -52.18 36.31 -38.39
C ALA A 806 -52.57 34.83 -38.19
N TRP A 807 -51.87 33.92 -38.86
CA TRP A 807 -52.11 32.48 -38.71
C TRP A 807 -51.78 31.99 -37.30
N ASN A 808 -50.64 32.40 -36.74
CA ASN A 808 -50.19 32.02 -35.39
C ASN A 808 -51.17 32.52 -34.32
N GLY A 809 -51.69 33.74 -34.46
CA GLY A 809 -52.71 34.28 -33.55
C GLY A 809 -54.04 33.53 -33.62
N ALA A 810 -54.40 32.98 -34.79
CA ALA A 810 -55.64 32.20 -34.96
C ALA A 810 -55.54 30.75 -34.47
N HIS A 811 -54.31 30.22 -34.33
CA HIS A 811 -54.03 28.83 -33.93
C HIS A 811 -53.41 28.72 -32.53
N GLU A 812 -53.64 29.74 -31.71
CA GLU A 812 -53.26 29.73 -30.29
C GLU A 812 -54.29 28.92 -29.48
N ASN A 813 -53.81 28.05 -28.58
CA ASN A 813 -54.63 27.26 -27.65
C ASN A 813 -55.64 26.27 -28.29
N ILE A 814 -55.43 25.88 -29.55
CA ILE A 814 -56.29 24.92 -30.27
C ILE A 814 -56.09 23.46 -29.81
N GLY A 815 -55.08 23.21 -28.97
CA GLY A 815 -54.79 21.91 -28.39
C GLY A 815 -53.68 21.16 -29.12
N ASN A 816 -53.63 19.85 -28.88
CA ASN A 816 -52.55 18.97 -29.32
C ASN A 816 -52.63 18.57 -30.80
N THR A 817 -53.73 18.90 -31.49
CA THR A 817 -53.99 18.50 -32.89
C THR A 817 -54.12 19.73 -33.78
N LEU A 818 -53.46 19.73 -34.93
CA LEU A 818 -53.53 20.76 -35.96
C LEU A 818 -53.96 20.14 -37.29
N LEU A 819 -55.00 20.70 -37.91
CA LEU A 819 -55.41 20.37 -39.27
C LEU A 819 -54.88 21.44 -40.22
N VAL A 820 -54.16 21.01 -41.26
CA VAL A 820 -53.54 21.88 -42.26
C VAL A 820 -54.11 21.53 -43.64
N THR A 821 -54.40 22.56 -44.43
CA THR A 821 -54.88 22.46 -45.81
C THR A 821 -53.90 23.10 -46.79
N TYR A 822 -54.13 22.93 -48.09
CA TYR A 822 -53.33 23.59 -49.12
C TYR A 822 -53.24 25.12 -48.93
N ASP A 823 -54.31 25.76 -48.45
CA ASP A 823 -54.34 27.21 -48.24
C ASP A 823 -53.42 27.68 -47.10
N ASP A 824 -53.05 26.78 -46.19
CA ASP A 824 -52.13 27.06 -45.09
C ASP A 824 -50.66 27.02 -45.52
N LEU A 825 -50.35 26.37 -46.66
CA LEU A 825 -49.01 26.32 -47.24
C LEU A 825 -48.70 27.62 -48.01
N LYS A 826 -47.54 28.21 -47.75
CA LYS A 826 -47.07 29.46 -48.35
C LYS A 826 -45.57 29.36 -48.67
N GLY A 827 -45.25 28.71 -49.79
CA GLY A 827 -43.88 28.33 -50.13
C GLY A 827 -43.35 27.27 -49.16
N ASP A 828 -42.05 27.28 -48.88
CA ASP A 828 -41.47 26.44 -47.82
C ASP A 828 -42.11 26.80 -46.48
N THR A 829 -42.87 25.84 -45.92
CA THR A 829 -43.70 26.04 -44.74
C THR A 829 -43.41 24.96 -43.70
N SER A 830 -43.17 25.35 -42.46
CA SER A 830 -43.00 24.46 -41.32
C SER A 830 -44.02 24.76 -40.23
N PHE A 831 -44.55 23.72 -39.59
CA PHE A 831 -45.46 23.86 -38.45
C PHE A 831 -44.75 23.37 -37.20
N ILE A 832 -44.80 24.16 -36.13
CA ILE A 832 -44.11 23.87 -34.88
C ILE A 832 -45.14 23.85 -33.76
N CYS A 833 -45.23 22.76 -33.00
CA CYS A 833 -45.98 22.72 -31.76
C CYS A 833 -45.05 22.84 -30.57
N ALA A 834 -45.30 23.83 -29.70
CA ALA A 834 -44.64 23.99 -28.42
C ALA A 834 -45.55 23.52 -27.29
N PHE A 835 -45.04 22.61 -26.44
CA PHE A 835 -45.66 22.21 -25.20
C PHE A 835 -45.18 23.10 -24.05
N LEU A 836 -46.11 23.76 -23.37
CA LEU A 836 -45.82 24.80 -22.39
C LEU A 836 -45.87 24.27 -20.96
N SER A 837 -45.34 25.04 -20.01
CA SER A 837 -45.50 24.85 -18.57
C SER A 837 -46.96 25.05 -18.15
N ALA A 838 -47.32 24.62 -16.93
CA ALA A 838 -48.70 24.70 -16.45
C ALA A 838 -49.24 26.15 -16.36
N ASP A 839 -48.35 27.12 -16.18
CA ASP A 839 -48.64 28.56 -16.18
C ASP A 839 -48.57 29.20 -17.58
N GLY A 840 -48.23 28.43 -18.62
CA GLY A 840 -48.23 28.87 -20.03
C GLY A 840 -47.05 29.77 -20.43
N ASN A 841 -46.10 30.01 -19.54
CA ASN A 841 -45.03 30.99 -19.76
C ASN A 841 -43.78 30.38 -20.40
N ASP A 842 -43.44 29.14 -20.06
CA ASP A 842 -42.22 28.49 -20.50
C ASP A 842 -42.50 27.37 -21.50
N VAL A 843 -41.64 27.22 -22.50
CA VAL A 843 -41.69 26.07 -23.42
C VAL A 843 -40.93 24.91 -22.79
N LEU A 844 -41.63 23.83 -22.46
CA LEU A 844 -41.06 22.61 -21.90
C LEU A 844 -40.49 21.68 -22.97
N ALA A 845 -41.13 21.63 -24.14
CA ALA A 845 -40.68 20.86 -25.30
C ALA A 845 -41.31 21.41 -26.60
N SER A 846 -40.72 21.11 -27.76
CA SER A 846 -41.33 21.43 -29.06
C SER A 846 -41.04 20.37 -30.12
N ARG A 847 -41.90 20.30 -31.14
CA ARG A 847 -41.75 19.47 -32.33
C ARG A 847 -42.07 20.26 -33.59
N THR A 848 -41.27 20.04 -34.62
CA THR A 848 -41.47 20.61 -35.96
C THR A 848 -42.00 19.51 -36.87
N PHE A 849 -42.94 19.88 -37.72
CA PHE A 849 -43.64 19.04 -38.67
C PHE A 849 -43.49 19.60 -40.09
#